data_AF-A0A8K0HBK4-F1
#
_entry.id   AF-A0A8K0HBK4-F1
#
_cell.length_a   1.000
_cell.length_b   1.000
_cell.length_c   1.000
_cell.angle_alpha   90.00
_cell.angle_beta   90.00
_cell.angle_gamma   90.00
#
_symmetry.space_group_name_H-M   'P 1'
#
loop_
_entity.id
_entity.type
_entity.pdbx_description
1 polymer ?
#
loop_
_entity_poly.entity_id
_entity_poly.type
_entity_poly.pdbx_seq_one_letter_code
_entity_poly.pdbx_strand_id
1 'polypeptide(L)'
;MESGSKFTFLGREPTVRHMSQTSNDLDSEMGSVEFAAYTVHMPPTPDNQHTEICMERSTSQRVKEQYAMNSLFTGGFDSVTRAHLMEKVIDSETNHPQMTGVNGSNCSVPGCDGKLMTDERGLDIVFCDCDYKICRDCHRDAVRTGDGICPGCKEAYKEKDIDEYDVDNQQPRHLPSSTGTSKMERRLSLMKSKSLRSNSLVRSQSNVFDHDYGQWLFETKGSYGYGNAMWPKDAMNGSRDGDGGDLDVLLKKPWKPLTRRLNISAAILSPYRFLILVRMVILALFLQWRITNPNHDAIWLWLMSVVCEIWFAFSWLLDQLPKLCPINRVADLDVLKAKFETPTRENPRGKCDLPGIDVFVSTADPEKEPPLVTANTILSILAADYPVEKLSCYVSDDGGSLLTFEAMAEAASFANLWVPFCRKHDIEPRNPESYFSLKRDPYKNKVRPDFVKERRRVKREYDEFKVRINGLPESIRRRSDACNAKEDLKTMKLKRESGDEDDRPGEPKATWMADIAHWPGTWTIPAPGHSKGDHAGIIQVMLKPPCDEPLIGTEADSSSIDLTEVDIRLPLLVYVSREKRPGYDHNKKAGAMNALVRASAIMSNGPFILNLDCDHYIYNSQALREGMCFMMDRGGDRICYVQFPQRFEGIDPSDRYANHNTVFFDVNMRALDGIQGPVYVGTGCLFRRTALYGFDPPRIKERQGGCCGFFSRRKKAASVASASDISSQESQSVVGEYDNEEMNVSLIPRTFGNSSILIDSIRVAEFQGRPLADHSCVKNGRPPGALTLPRDLLDASTVAEAISVISCWYEDKTEWGGRIGWIYGSVTEDVVTGYRMHNRGWKSVYCVTKRDAFRGTAPINLTDRLHQVLRWATGSVEIFFSRNNALLASTRMKLLQRIAYLNVGIYPFTSIFLIVYCFLPAFSLFSGQFIVETLNITFLVYLLGISLTLIILAILEIKWSGIALEEWWRNEQFWLIGGTSAHLAAVLQGLLKVIAGIEISFTLTSKSGGDDVDDEFADLYIFKWTSLVIPPLTIMMVNLIGIAIGVARTVYSVIPQWSRLIGGVFFSFWVLVHLYPFAKGLMGRRGRTPTIVYVWSGLIAITISLLWVAIDPPSANNQIGGSFQFP
;
A
#
# COMPACT_ATOMS: atom_id res chain seq x y z
N MET A 1 16.15 20.05 -57.28
CA MET A 1 16.16 20.51 -58.69
C MET A 1 15.90 22.01 -58.66
N GLU A 2 16.54 22.76 -59.55
CA GLU A 2 16.31 24.19 -59.84
C GLU A 2 16.57 25.18 -58.66
N SER A 3 17.30 26.30 -58.79
CA SER A 3 17.35 27.39 -59.80
C SER A 3 16.20 28.41 -59.61
N GLY A 4 16.43 29.74 -59.60
CA GLY A 4 17.70 30.48 -59.65
C GLY A 4 17.53 32.00 -59.88
N SER A 5 18.58 32.78 -59.60
CA SER A 5 18.87 34.16 -60.08
C SER A 5 17.81 35.30 -60.03
N LYS A 6 18.14 36.33 -59.22
CA LYS A 6 18.10 37.79 -59.49
C LYS A 6 17.11 38.39 -60.52
N PHE A 7 16.44 39.50 -60.15
CA PHE A 7 16.41 40.74 -60.95
C PHE A 7 16.08 41.98 -60.07
N THR A 8 16.34 43.21 -60.56
CA THR A 8 16.34 44.48 -59.78
C THR A 8 15.86 45.70 -60.58
N PHE A 9 15.09 46.59 -59.92
CA PHE A 9 14.83 48.01 -60.26
C PHE A 9 14.67 48.76 -58.91
N LEU A 10 15.21 49.96 -58.59
CA LEU A 10 15.34 51.27 -59.27
C LEU A 10 13.98 51.95 -59.52
N GLY A 11 13.55 53.04 -58.85
CA GLY A 11 14.09 53.88 -57.74
C GLY A 11 12.91 54.60 -57.02
N ARG A 12 13.00 55.71 -56.27
CA ARG A 12 14.05 56.68 -55.86
C ARG A 12 13.59 57.37 -54.53
N GLU A 13 14.48 57.78 -53.61
CA GLU A 13 15.02 59.15 -53.38
C GLU A 13 14.02 60.33 -53.24
N PRO A 14 14.25 61.33 -52.33
CA PRO A 14 15.57 61.79 -51.87
C PRO A 14 15.84 61.91 -50.34
N THR A 15 17.14 61.81 -50.02
CA THR A 15 17.97 62.48 -48.98
C THR A 15 17.29 63.33 -47.88
N VAL A 16 17.79 63.34 -46.63
CA VAL A 16 19.04 64.08 -46.27
C VAL A 16 19.82 63.49 -45.07
N ARG A 17 21.16 63.49 -45.21
CA ARG A 17 22.21 63.21 -44.18
C ARG A 17 22.24 64.32 -43.11
N HIS A 18 22.91 64.32 -41.96
CA HIS A 18 23.98 63.56 -41.28
C HIS A 18 23.76 63.83 -39.75
N MET A 19 24.54 63.41 -38.75
CA MET A 19 25.94 62.99 -38.68
C MET A 19 26.16 62.04 -37.50
N SER A 20 27.17 61.18 -37.59
CA SER A 20 27.62 60.29 -36.49
C SER A 20 28.78 60.91 -35.70
N GLN A 21 29.02 60.40 -34.49
CA GLN A 21 30.33 60.01 -33.88
C GLN A 21 30.12 59.72 -32.36
N THR A 22 30.41 58.53 -31.81
CA THR A 22 31.73 57.96 -31.38
C THR A 22 32.44 58.79 -30.29
N SER A 23 33.05 58.23 -29.22
CA SER A 23 33.19 56.83 -28.76
C SER A 23 34.04 56.76 -27.46
N ASN A 24 34.02 55.60 -26.77
CA ASN A 24 35.07 55.04 -25.90
C ASN A 24 35.35 55.66 -24.48
N ASP A 25 35.24 54.76 -23.49
CA ASP A 25 36.30 54.33 -22.53
C ASP A 25 36.68 55.09 -21.24
N LEU A 26 36.61 54.29 -20.15
CA LEU A 26 37.53 54.12 -18.99
C LEU A 26 37.56 55.11 -17.79
N ASP A 27 37.26 54.50 -16.64
CA ASP A 27 38.00 54.51 -15.35
C ASP A 27 37.99 55.67 -14.32
N SER A 28 38.10 55.21 -13.05
CA SER A 28 38.65 55.87 -11.84
C SER A 28 37.81 56.86 -11.01
N GLU A 29 37.25 56.31 -9.92
CA GLU A 29 37.37 56.70 -8.49
C GLU A 29 37.45 58.17 -7.98
N MET A 30 36.96 58.31 -6.73
CA MET A 30 37.28 59.32 -5.70
C MET A 30 36.75 60.77 -5.82
N GLY A 31 36.21 61.28 -4.71
CA GLY A 31 36.53 62.65 -4.26
C GLY A 31 35.38 63.63 -4.00
N SER A 32 34.66 63.42 -2.88
CA SER A 32 34.03 64.44 -2.02
C SER A 32 34.27 65.94 -2.29
N VAL A 33 33.23 66.77 -2.18
CA VAL A 33 33.02 67.76 -1.07
C VAL A 33 31.68 68.51 -1.26
N GLU A 34 31.13 69.04 -0.17
CA GLU A 34 29.83 69.72 -0.08
C GLU A 34 29.80 71.12 -0.70
N PHE A 35 28.60 71.57 -1.11
CA PHE A 35 28.22 72.99 -1.09
C PHE A 35 26.82 73.12 -0.48
N ALA A 36 26.70 73.87 0.62
CA ALA A 36 25.44 74.10 1.33
C ALA A 36 25.01 75.57 1.21
N ALA A 37 23.75 75.83 0.82
CA ALA A 37 23.21 77.18 0.70
C ALA A 37 21.68 77.26 0.90
N TYR A 38 21.25 77.24 2.16
CA TYR A 38 20.09 77.97 2.72
C TYR A 38 18.65 77.75 2.18
N THR A 39 17.70 77.74 3.11
CA THR A 39 16.26 77.44 2.94
C THR A 39 15.36 78.67 2.91
N VAL A 40 14.17 78.56 2.29
CA VAL A 40 12.95 79.22 2.80
C VAL A 40 11.84 78.18 2.89
N HIS A 41 11.06 78.21 3.97
CA HIS A 41 10.06 77.21 4.34
C HIS A 41 8.75 77.92 4.71
N MET A 42 7.60 77.46 4.22
CA MET A 42 6.27 77.85 4.73
C MET A 42 5.33 76.63 4.80
N PRO A 43 4.36 76.58 5.74
CA PRO A 43 3.77 75.30 6.19
C PRO A 43 2.26 75.17 5.91
N PRO A 44 1.71 73.94 6.03
CA PRO A 44 0.30 73.69 6.35
C PRO A 44 0.09 73.36 7.83
N THR A 45 -0.87 74.01 8.49
CA THR A 45 -1.24 73.85 9.91
C THR A 45 -2.67 74.36 10.16
N PRO A 46 -3.40 73.93 11.20
CA PRO A 46 -3.58 72.55 11.69
C PRO A 46 -5.06 72.24 12.08
N ASP A 47 -5.27 71.27 12.97
CA ASP A 47 -6.43 71.04 13.86
C ASP A 47 -7.71 70.37 13.28
N ASN A 48 -8.50 69.60 14.04
CA ASN A 48 -8.52 69.35 15.50
C ASN A 48 -8.41 67.86 15.89
N GLN A 49 -8.02 67.61 17.15
CA GLN A 49 -8.04 66.30 17.81
C GLN A 49 -9.37 66.05 18.56
N HIS A 50 -9.57 64.82 19.05
CA HIS A 50 -9.96 64.61 20.45
C HIS A 50 -9.48 63.24 20.97
N THR A 51 -9.09 63.18 22.24
CA THR A 51 -8.86 61.95 23.03
C THR A 51 -10.23 61.34 23.44
N GLU A 52 -10.39 60.16 24.08
CA GLU A 52 -9.56 59.32 24.96
C GLU A 52 -10.12 57.85 24.85
N ILE A 53 -9.80 56.77 25.59
CA ILE A 53 -9.15 56.46 26.88
C ILE A 53 -8.34 55.16 26.72
N CYS A 54 -7.28 54.94 27.52
CA CYS A 54 -6.61 53.63 27.64
C CYS A 54 -7.10 52.84 28.87
N MET A 55 -7.42 51.56 28.70
CA MET A 55 -7.61 50.60 29.79
C MET A 55 -6.86 49.29 29.50
N GLU A 56 -6.48 48.59 30.56
CA GLU A 56 -5.46 47.54 30.55
C GLU A 56 -5.85 46.33 29.69
N ARG A 57 -4.93 45.89 28.81
CA ARG A 57 -5.01 44.57 28.15
C ARG A 57 -3.68 43.83 28.23
N SER A 58 -3.79 42.51 28.35
CA SER A 58 -2.73 41.63 28.87
C SER A 58 -1.56 41.41 27.91
N THR A 59 -0.39 41.13 28.49
CA THR A 59 0.88 40.79 27.82
C THR A 59 0.81 39.62 26.82
N SER A 60 -0.26 38.81 26.85
CA SER A 60 -0.46 37.69 25.92
C SER A 60 -0.61 38.11 24.44
N GLN A 61 -1.08 39.33 24.12
CA GLN A 61 -1.25 39.74 22.72
C GLN A 61 0.07 40.12 22.03
N ARG A 62 1.04 40.69 22.76
CA ARG A 62 2.37 41.03 22.18
C ARG A 62 3.12 39.82 21.63
N VAL A 63 2.86 38.62 22.17
CA VAL A 63 3.43 37.35 21.69
C VAL A 63 2.72 36.82 20.44
N LYS A 64 1.50 37.27 20.11
CA LYS A 64 0.83 36.91 18.85
C LYS A 64 1.19 37.84 17.69
N GLU A 65 1.44 39.12 17.96
CA GLU A 65 1.62 40.13 16.92
C GLU A 65 3.09 40.33 16.47
N GLN A 66 4.09 39.82 17.22
CA GLN A 66 5.50 39.82 16.76
C GLN A 66 5.92 38.57 15.97
N TYR A 67 5.07 37.54 15.85
CA TYR A 67 5.38 36.28 15.15
C TYR A 67 4.80 36.19 13.72
N ALA A 68 4.40 37.34 13.15
CA ALA A 68 3.66 37.42 11.88
C ALA A 68 4.38 38.23 10.78
N MET A 69 5.70 38.13 10.66
CA MET A 69 6.45 38.58 9.48
C MET A 69 7.49 37.55 9.01
N ASN A 70 7.85 37.62 7.73
CA ASN A 70 8.84 36.78 7.05
C ASN A 70 8.50 35.30 6.80
N SER A 71 7.24 35.03 6.42
CA SER A 71 6.96 34.03 5.38
C SER A 71 5.99 34.64 4.37
N LEU A 72 6.45 34.92 3.14
CA LEU A 72 5.69 35.67 2.14
C LEU A 72 4.51 34.85 1.59
N PHE A 73 3.33 35.12 2.16
CA PHE A 73 2.05 34.71 1.61
C PHE A 73 1.14 35.95 1.55
N THR A 74 1.35 36.81 0.55
CA THR A 74 0.50 37.97 0.29
C THR A 74 -0.80 37.51 -0.35
N GLY A 75 -1.67 36.88 0.44
CA GLY A 75 -3.04 36.60 0.05
C GLY A 75 -3.74 37.91 -0.31
N GLY A 76 -4.26 38.00 -1.52
CA GLY A 76 -4.96 39.19 -1.99
C GLY A 76 -6.23 39.44 -1.19
N PHE A 77 -6.24 40.53 -0.42
CA PHE A 77 -7.50 41.14 0.01
C PHE A 77 -8.24 41.64 -1.24
N ASP A 78 -9.58 41.67 -1.20
CA ASP A 78 -10.46 42.07 -2.31
C ASP A 78 -10.43 41.21 -3.60
N SER A 79 -10.53 39.88 -3.47
CA SER A 79 -11.16 39.04 -4.51
C SER A 79 -12.32 38.21 -3.97
N VAL A 80 -13.52 38.81 -3.92
CA VAL A 80 -14.76 38.08 -3.63
C VAL A 80 -15.02 37.05 -4.73
N THR A 81 -15.06 35.77 -4.39
CA THR A 81 -15.45 34.68 -5.30
C THR A 81 -16.94 34.75 -5.61
N ARG A 82 -17.32 35.68 -6.49
CA ARG A 82 -18.69 35.91 -6.95
C ARG A 82 -19.12 34.79 -7.91
N ALA A 83 -19.50 33.65 -7.35
CA ALA A 83 -20.15 32.59 -8.11
C ALA A 83 -21.44 33.13 -8.75
N HIS A 84 -21.47 33.23 -10.07
CA HIS A 84 -22.66 33.62 -10.82
C HIS A 84 -23.67 32.47 -10.86
N LEU A 85 -24.46 32.36 -9.80
CA LEU A 85 -25.67 31.54 -9.80
C LEU A 85 -26.72 32.25 -10.67
N MET A 86 -27.17 31.61 -11.75
CA MET A 86 -28.23 32.17 -12.60
C MET A 86 -29.58 32.06 -11.87
N GLU A 87 -29.97 33.17 -11.25
CA GLU A 87 -31.29 33.34 -10.65
C GLU A 87 -32.38 33.32 -11.74
N LYS A 88 -33.28 32.31 -11.68
CA LYS A 88 -34.38 32.17 -12.63
C LYS A 88 -35.53 33.10 -12.21
N VAL A 89 -35.73 34.17 -12.98
CA VAL A 89 -36.81 35.15 -12.77
C VAL A 89 -38.17 34.58 -13.20
N ILE A 90 -38.92 34.04 -12.23
CA ILE A 90 -40.37 33.77 -12.23
C ILE A 90 -40.78 33.79 -10.73
N ASP A 91 -41.72 34.59 -10.21
CA ASP A 91 -42.47 35.70 -10.82
C ASP A 91 -42.84 36.77 -9.75
N SER A 92 -43.53 37.82 -10.17
CA SER A 92 -44.07 38.97 -9.41
C SER A 92 -44.40 38.85 -7.91
N GLU A 93 -44.13 39.95 -7.18
CA GLU A 93 -44.74 40.21 -5.86
C GLU A 93 -46.27 40.21 -5.96
N THR A 94 -46.95 39.51 -5.05
CA THR A 94 -48.40 39.66 -4.83
C THR A 94 -48.71 39.87 -3.35
N ASN A 95 -49.20 41.05 -3.01
CA ASN A 95 -49.62 41.40 -1.64
C ASN A 95 -50.95 40.73 -1.29
N HIS A 96 -50.90 39.50 -0.75
CA HIS A 96 -52.05 38.84 -0.12
C HIS A 96 -51.69 38.20 1.23
N PRO A 97 -52.25 38.67 2.37
CA PRO A 97 -51.89 38.19 3.70
C PRO A 97 -52.63 36.89 4.06
N GLN A 98 -52.43 35.81 3.30
CA GLN A 98 -53.16 34.55 3.54
C GLN A 98 -52.47 33.25 3.06
N MET A 99 -51.24 32.97 3.53
CA MET A 99 -50.73 31.59 3.63
C MET A 99 -49.55 31.47 4.61
N THR A 100 -49.82 31.11 5.86
CA THR A 100 -48.78 30.63 6.80
C THR A 100 -48.41 29.20 6.42
N GLY A 101 -47.29 29.04 5.70
CA GLY A 101 -46.78 27.73 5.27
C GLY A 101 -46.57 26.78 6.46
N VAL A 102 -47.07 25.55 6.32
CA VAL A 102 -47.01 24.53 7.38
C VAL A 102 -45.57 24.06 7.61
N ASN A 103 -45.19 23.90 8.87
CA ASN A 103 -43.94 23.22 9.25
C ASN A 103 -44.02 21.73 8.88
N GLY A 104 -43.63 21.38 7.65
CA GLY A 104 -43.51 20.01 7.19
C GLY A 104 -42.61 19.18 8.12
N SER A 105 -42.96 17.92 8.36
CA SER A 105 -42.43 17.20 9.51
C SER A 105 -40.98 16.72 9.34
N ASN A 106 -40.26 16.64 10.46
CA ASN A 106 -38.87 16.17 10.49
C ASN A 106 -38.80 14.63 10.39
N CYS A 107 -37.73 14.13 9.79
CA CYS A 107 -37.43 12.71 9.71
C CYS A 107 -37.31 12.07 11.11
N SER A 108 -37.91 10.89 11.30
CA SER A 108 -37.82 10.09 12.53
C SER A 108 -36.58 9.19 12.60
N VAL A 109 -35.65 9.32 11.65
CA VAL A 109 -34.31 8.72 11.74
C VAL A 109 -33.49 9.52 12.75
N PRO A 110 -32.94 8.90 13.82
CA PRO A 110 -32.13 9.60 14.81
C PRO A 110 -31.01 10.42 14.17
N GLY A 111 -30.86 11.69 14.55
CA GLY A 111 -29.82 12.58 14.01
C GLY A 111 -30.14 13.24 12.67
N CYS A 112 -31.35 13.11 12.12
CA CYS A 112 -31.70 13.64 10.80
C CYS A 112 -32.68 14.82 10.84
N ASP A 113 -32.16 16.04 10.71
CA ASP A 113 -32.95 17.28 10.55
C ASP A 113 -33.69 17.41 9.19
N GLY A 114 -33.58 16.40 8.31
CA GLY A 114 -34.20 16.43 6.98
C GLY A 114 -35.73 16.41 7.05
N LYS A 115 -36.38 17.36 6.37
CA LYS A 115 -37.83 17.41 6.20
C LYS A 115 -38.32 16.25 5.31
N LEU A 116 -39.53 15.77 5.55
CA LEU A 116 -40.19 14.82 4.65
C LEU A 116 -40.53 15.47 3.29
N MET A 117 -40.73 14.63 2.27
CA MET A 117 -41.35 15.10 1.02
C MET A 117 -42.85 15.28 1.27
N THR A 118 -43.43 16.32 0.69
CA THR A 118 -44.88 16.54 0.71
C THR A 118 -45.48 16.32 -0.67
N ASP A 119 -46.63 15.64 -0.72
CA ASP A 119 -47.50 15.57 -1.90
C ASP A 119 -48.00 16.99 -2.31
N GLU A 120 -48.58 17.14 -3.51
CA GLU A 120 -49.16 18.41 -3.99
C GLU A 120 -50.21 19.01 -3.03
N ARG A 121 -50.79 18.16 -2.17
CA ARG A 121 -51.77 18.52 -1.13
C ARG A 121 -51.14 18.85 0.23
N GLY A 122 -49.82 18.97 0.33
CA GLY A 122 -49.08 19.32 1.55
C GLY A 122 -49.00 18.21 2.61
N LEU A 123 -49.29 16.96 2.24
CA LEU A 123 -49.26 15.80 3.15
C LEU A 123 -47.89 15.10 3.08
N ASP A 124 -47.35 14.69 4.25
CA ASP A 124 -46.11 13.92 4.36
C ASP A 124 -46.19 12.60 3.54
N ILE A 125 -45.24 12.36 2.64
CA ILE A 125 -45.09 11.09 1.91
C ILE A 125 -44.33 10.08 2.77
N VAL A 126 -44.87 8.87 2.92
CA VAL A 126 -44.28 7.78 3.72
C VAL A 126 -44.12 6.51 2.88
N PHE A 127 -43.01 5.80 3.09
CA PHE A 127 -42.54 4.73 2.19
C PHE A 127 -42.76 3.27 2.68
N CYS A 128 -42.98 3.04 3.99
CA CYS A 128 -43.46 1.73 4.53
C CYS A 128 -44.84 1.92 5.16
N ASP A 129 -45.71 0.90 5.09
CA ASP A 129 -47.08 0.86 5.62
C ASP A 129 -47.17 0.93 7.18
N CYS A 130 -46.12 1.40 7.86
CA CYS A 130 -46.00 1.52 9.31
C CYS A 130 -45.88 2.98 9.80
N ASP A 131 -46.19 3.95 8.93
CA ASP A 131 -46.11 5.39 9.19
C ASP A 131 -44.71 5.91 9.63
N TYR A 132 -43.65 5.13 9.39
CA TYR A 132 -42.28 5.53 9.76
C TYR A 132 -41.75 6.68 8.88
N LYS A 133 -41.80 7.89 9.43
CA LYS A 133 -41.47 9.14 8.74
C LYS A 133 -39.99 9.22 8.34
N ILE A 134 -39.72 9.16 7.05
CA ILE A 134 -38.36 9.14 6.49
C ILE A 134 -38.22 10.13 5.33
N CYS A 135 -37.19 10.99 5.35
CA CYS A 135 -36.97 11.98 4.26
C CYS A 135 -36.39 11.33 2.99
N ARG A 136 -36.45 12.05 1.84
CA ARG A 136 -35.97 11.58 0.53
C ARG A 136 -34.56 10.99 0.59
N ASP A 137 -33.65 11.67 1.30
CA ASP A 137 -32.24 11.29 1.39
C ASP A 137 -32.04 10.08 2.31
N CYS A 138 -32.77 10.00 3.43
CA CYS A 138 -32.77 8.79 4.28
C CYS A 138 -33.31 7.57 3.52
N HIS A 139 -34.36 7.75 2.71
CA HIS A 139 -34.93 6.68 1.90
C HIS A 139 -33.96 6.24 0.80
N ARG A 140 -33.38 7.18 0.05
CA ARG A 140 -32.33 6.87 -0.95
C ARG A 140 -31.09 6.22 -0.32
N ASP A 141 -30.63 6.68 0.83
CA ASP A 141 -29.53 6.03 1.58
C ASP A 141 -29.92 4.59 1.97
N ALA A 142 -31.13 4.36 2.50
CA ALA A 142 -31.58 3.04 2.95
C ALA A 142 -31.74 2.04 1.80
N VAL A 143 -32.33 2.46 0.68
CA VAL A 143 -32.50 1.63 -0.53
C VAL A 143 -31.16 1.34 -1.22
N ARG A 144 -30.20 2.28 -1.18
CA ARG A 144 -28.88 2.13 -1.85
C ARG A 144 -27.82 1.43 -0.99
N THR A 145 -28.02 1.32 0.33
CA THR A 145 -26.97 0.88 1.28
C THR A 145 -27.40 -0.30 2.17
N GLY A 146 -28.67 -0.69 2.17
CA GLY A 146 -29.19 -1.86 2.85
C GLY A 146 -30.09 -2.71 1.94
N ASP A 147 -30.67 -3.79 2.46
CA ASP A 147 -31.53 -4.73 1.72
C ASP A 147 -32.94 -4.15 1.40
N GLY A 148 -33.04 -2.84 1.14
CA GLY A 148 -34.31 -2.12 1.03
C GLY A 148 -35.11 -2.04 2.33
N ILE A 149 -34.53 -2.36 3.49
CA ILE A 149 -35.27 -2.51 4.75
C ILE A 149 -35.54 -1.15 5.44
N CYS A 150 -36.78 -0.93 5.86
CA CYS A 150 -37.20 0.25 6.60
C CYS A 150 -36.77 0.18 8.10
N PRO A 151 -36.20 1.26 8.68
CA PRO A 151 -35.75 1.25 10.08
C PRO A 151 -36.84 1.01 11.13
N GLY A 152 -38.10 1.38 10.82
CA GLY A 152 -39.26 1.18 11.70
C GLY A 152 -39.83 -0.24 11.63
N CYS A 153 -40.48 -0.57 10.51
CA CYS A 153 -41.15 -1.87 10.32
C CYS A 153 -40.19 -3.08 10.25
N LYS A 154 -38.93 -2.87 9.85
CA LYS A 154 -37.97 -3.93 9.44
C LYS A 154 -38.46 -4.82 8.29
N GLU A 155 -39.50 -4.39 7.60
CA GLU A 155 -39.94 -4.94 6.33
C GLU A 155 -39.21 -4.22 5.19
N ALA A 156 -39.13 -4.86 4.02
CA ALA A 156 -38.61 -4.23 2.82
C ALA A 156 -39.57 -3.16 2.29
N TYR A 157 -39.04 -2.00 1.90
CA TYR A 157 -39.74 -1.03 1.08
C TYR A 157 -40.22 -1.73 -0.21
N LYS A 158 -41.50 -1.55 -0.53
CA LYS A 158 -42.08 -2.11 -1.77
C LYS A 158 -41.56 -1.27 -2.92
N GLU A 159 -40.90 -1.90 -3.89
CA GLU A 159 -40.56 -1.26 -5.15
C GLU A 159 -41.87 -0.81 -5.84
N LYS A 160 -42.05 0.51 -5.85
CA LYS A 160 -43.08 1.24 -6.58
C LYS A 160 -42.45 2.52 -7.11
N ASP A 161 -42.00 2.45 -8.35
CA ASP A 161 -42.12 3.50 -9.36
C ASP A 161 -41.97 4.94 -8.85
N ILE A 162 -40.77 5.27 -8.32
CA ILE A 162 -40.38 6.67 -8.08
C ILE A 162 -40.07 7.38 -9.42
N ASP A 163 -39.80 6.61 -10.46
CA ASP A 163 -39.42 7.10 -11.80
C ASP A 163 -40.62 7.69 -12.59
N GLU A 164 -41.86 7.49 -12.12
CA GLU A 164 -43.08 8.04 -12.74
C GLU A 164 -43.23 9.57 -12.54
N TYR A 165 -42.39 10.19 -11.70
CA TYR A 165 -42.40 11.64 -11.42
C TYR A 165 -41.35 12.47 -12.18
N ASP A 166 -40.46 11.86 -12.97
CA ASP A 166 -39.36 12.58 -13.67
C ASP A 166 -39.58 12.75 -15.19
N VAL A 167 -40.79 12.49 -15.73
CA VAL A 167 -41.13 12.73 -17.15
C VAL A 167 -42.58 13.21 -17.38
N ASP A 168 -42.81 14.52 -17.46
CA ASP A 168 -43.72 15.07 -18.48
C ASP A 168 -43.34 16.51 -18.89
N ASN A 169 -42.80 16.63 -20.11
CA ASN A 169 -42.84 17.88 -20.88
C ASN A 169 -42.75 17.58 -22.40
N GLN A 170 -43.49 16.55 -22.85
CA GLN A 170 -43.71 16.27 -24.28
C GLN A 170 -44.79 15.19 -24.51
N GLN A 171 -46.02 15.63 -24.70
CA GLN A 171 -47.11 14.83 -25.30
C GLN A 171 -46.79 14.45 -26.77
N PRO A 172 -47.25 13.29 -27.32
CA PRO A 172 -48.70 13.05 -27.46
C PRO A 172 -49.27 11.60 -27.49
N ARG A 173 -50.45 11.46 -26.85
CA ARG A 173 -51.70 10.80 -27.33
C ARG A 173 -51.92 9.25 -27.34
N HIS A 174 -52.99 8.88 -26.63
CA HIS A 174 -54.01 7.83 -26.95
C HIS A 174 -53.61 6.33 -26.81
N LEU A 175 -54.51 5.36 -26.56
CA LEU A 175 -56.00 5.28 -26.44
C LEU A 175 -56.35 4.15 -25.38
N PRO A 176 -57.57 4.03 -24.79
CA PRO A 176 -57.81 3.17 -23.62
C PRO A 176 -58.50 1.81 -23.90
N SER A 177 -58.56 0.95 -22.87
CA SER A 177 -59.52 -0.16 -22.75
C SER A 177 -60.11 -0.21 -21.31
N SER A 178 -61.08 -1.08 -21.03
CA SER A 178 -61.98 -0.94 -19.87
C SER A 178 -62.45 -2.26 -19.23
N THR A 179 -63.15 -2.14 -18.09
CA THR A 179 -63.82 -3.18 -17.27
C THR A 179 -62.91 -4.13 -16.46
N GLY A 180 -63.32 -4.64 -15.29
CA GLY A 180 -64.45 -4.21 -14.45
C GLY A 180 -64.95 -5.26 -13.45
N THR A 181 -65.04 -4.88 -12.16
CA THR A 181 -65.64 -5.67 -11.03
C THR A 181 -64.88 -6.95 -10.63
N SER A 182 -65.06 -7.57 -9.47
CA SER A 182 -65.99 -7.34 -8.34
C SER A 182 -65.34 -7.67 -6.98
N LYS A 183 -65.99 -7.28 -5.86
CA LYS A 183 -65.66 -7.73 -4.49
C LYS A 183 -66.67 -8.78 -4.03
N MET A 184 -66.25 -9.74 -3.19
CA MET A 184 -67.03 -10.06 -1.98
C MET A 184 -66.17 -10.70 -0.87
N GLU A 185 -66.76 -10.94 0.30
CA GLU A 185 -66.07 -11.04 1.59
C GLU A 185 -66.70 -12.13 2.48
N ARG A 186 -65.92 -12.70 3.44
CA ARG A 186 -66.39 -13.47 4.62
C ARG A 186 -66.99 -14.88 4.30
N ARG A 187 -67.06 -15.86 5.22
CA ARG A 187 -66.85 -15.89 6.69
C ARG A 187 -66.60 -17.33 7.24
N LEU A 188 -66.26 -17.39 8.54
CA LEU A 188 -66.52 -18.47 9.50
C LEU A 188 -65.62 -19.73 9.51
N SER A 189 -65.82 -20.55 10.54
CA SER A 189 -64.79 -21.35 11.23
C SER A 189 -65.35 -22.59 11.93
N LEU A 190 -64.57 -23.68 12.07
CA LEU A 190 -64.41 -24.46 13.32
C LEU A 190 -63.37 -25.60 13.18
N MET A 191 -63.00 -26.19 14.32
CA MET A 191 -61.93 -27.19 14.49
C MET A 191 -62.44 -28.64 14.25
N LYS A 192 -61.52 -29.62 14.05
CA LYS A 192 -61.22 -30.69 15.07
C LYS A 192 -60.27 -31.84 14.61
N SER A 193 -59.01 -31.74 15.07
CA SER A 193 -58.07 -32.82 15.49
C SER A 193 -57.94 -34.17 14.74
N LYS A 194 -56.70 -34.50 14.33
CA LYS A 194 -55.81 -35.59 14.84
C LYS A 194 -54.62 -35.75 13.87
N SER A 195 -53.37 -36.02 14.24
CA SER A 195 -52.54 -36.04 15.46
C SER A 195 -51.26 -36.78 15.06
N LEU A 196 -50.14 -36.58 15.80
CA LEU A 196 -48.77 -37.00 15.47
C LEU A 196 -48.13 -36.09 14.39
N ARG A 197 -46.83 -35.75 14.43
CA ARG A 197 -45.79 -36.06 15.44
C ARG A 197 -44.74 -34.92 15.56
N SER A 198 -43.82 -35.14 16.50
CA SER A 198 -42.56 -34.44 16.80
C SER A 198 -41.66 -34.11 15.60
N ASN A 199 -40.73 -33.13 15.64
CA ASN A 199 -40.40 -32.13 16.67
C ASN A 199 -39.54 -31.01 16.04
N SER A 200 -39.85 -29.74 16.28
CA SER A 200 -38.89 -28.64 16.46
C SER A 200 -39.63 -27.38 16.92
N LEU A 201 -39.14 -26.68 17.95
CA LEU A 201 -39.77 -25.47 18.47
C LEU A 201 -38.80 -24.29 18.47
N VAL A 202 -39.12 -23.29 17.66
CA VAL A 202 -38.70 -21.91 17.91
C VAL A 202 -39.63 -21.32 18.97
N ARG A 203 -39.09 -20.64 19.98
CA ARG A 203 -39.82 -19.55 20.63
C ARG A 203 -38.87 -18.47 21.14
N SER A 204 -39.26 -17.22 20.90
CA SER A 204 -38.64 -16.00 21.40
C SER A 204 -39.29 -15.56 22.72
N GLN A 205 -38.55 -14.78 23.54
CA GLN A 205 -38.89 -13.37 23.80
C GLN A 205 -37.90 -12.65 24.75
N SER A 206 -37.38 -11.52 24.27
CA SER A 206 -37.12 -10.22 24.95
C SER A 206 -36.71 -10.11 26.44
N ASN A 207 -35.76 -9.19 26.65
CA ASN A 207 -35.44 -8.41 27.87
C ASN A 207 -34.66 -9.09 29.00
N VAL A 208 -33.44 -8.60 29.22
CA VAL A 208 -32.93 -8.02 30.48
C VAL A 208 -31.74 -7.11 30.12
N PHE A 209 -31.46 -6.09 30.93
CA PHE A 209 -30.34 -5.14 30.76
C PHE A 209 -29.18 -5.51 31.72
N ASP A 210 -28.09 -4.73 31.61
CA ASP A 210 -26.95 -4.66 32.52
C ASP A 210 -25.86 -5.76 32.51
N HIS A 211 -24.63 -5.25 32.43
CA HIS A 211 -23.36 -5.71 32.97
C HIS A 211 -23.18 -7.19 33.37
N ASP A 212 -22.30 -7.88 32.63
CA ASP A 212 -21.46 -8.92 33.21
C ASP A 212 -20.01 -8.79 32.74
N TYR A 213 -19.10 -8.45 33.66
CA TYR A 213 -17.66 -8.22 33.41
C TYR A 213 -16.85 -9.38 34.00
N GLY A 214 -17.11 -10.61 33.51
CA GLY A 214 -16.47 -11.81 34.04
C GLY A 214 -16.56 -13.05 33.14
N GLN A 215 -15.73 -14.04 33.49
CA GLN A 215 -15.84 -15.44 33.05
C GLN A 215 -15.57 -15.79 31.57
N TRP A 216 -14.38 -15.44 31.06
CA TRP A 216 -13.68 -16.25 30.04
C TRP A 216 -12.33 -16.74 30.55
N LEU A 217 -12.37 -17.81 31.35
CA LEU A 217 -11.20 -18.57 31.81
C LEU A 217 -11.51 -20.07 31.71
N PHE A 218 -10.48 -20.84 31.34
CA PHE A 218 -10.55 -22.24 30.89
C PHE A 218 -11.27 -22.40 29.53
N GLU A 219 -10.86 -23.32 28.64
CA GLU A 219 -9.87 -24.38 28.78
C GLU A 219 -8.47 -24.04 28.23
N THR A 220 -7.42 -24.31 29.01
CA THR A 220 -6.24 -25.00 28.48
C THR A 220 -5.87 -26.12 29.44
N LYS A 221 -5.90 -27.38 28.98
CA LYS A 221 -5.47 -28.54 29.75
C LYS A 221 -3.93 -28.63 29.72
N GLY A 222 -3.29 -27.86 30.60
CA GLY A 222 -1.85 -27.88 30.85
C GLY A 222 -1.59 -27.80 32.35
N SER A 223 -0.94 -28.82 32.91
CA SER A 223 -0.74 -28.97 34.37
C SER A 223 0.07 -27.81 34.95
N TYR A 224 -0.56 -26.98 35.79
CA TYR A 224 0.15 -26.03 36.64
C TYR A 224 0.54 -26.66 37.98
N GLY A 225 1.73 -26.31 38.47
CA GLY A 225 2.27 -26.83 39.73
C GLY A 225 1.50 -26.35 40.96
N TYR A 226 1.54 -27.18 42.00
CA TYR A 226 0.93 -26.94 43.31
C TYR A 226 1.55 -25.69 43.98
N GLY A 227 0.72 -24.74 44.44
CA GLY A 227 1.24 -23.47 44.99
C GLY A 227 0.18 -22.47 45.47
N ASN A 228 -0.47 -22.78 46.59
CA ASN A 228 -1.23 -21.86 47.47
C ASN A 228 -2.13 -20.79 46.82
N ALA A 229 -3.31 -21.21 46.35
CA ALA A 229 -4.46 -20.31 46.27
C ALA A 229 -5.11 -20.19 47.67
N MET A 230 -4.76 -19.14 48.42
CA MET A 230 -5.47 -18.76 49.64
C MET A 230 -6.81 -18.12 49.28
N TRP A 231 -7.91 -18.80 49.58
CA TRP A 231 -9.24 -18.20 49.53
C TRP A 231 -9.42 -17.24 50.72
N PRO A 232 -10.07 -16.08 50.55
CA PRO A 232 -10.54 -15.28 51.67
C PRO A 232 -11.49 -16.11 52.55
N LYS A 233 -11.36 -15.99 53.87
CA LYS A 233 -12.38 -16.47 54.80
C LYS A 233 -13.23 -15.30 55.25
N ASP A 234 -14.53 -15.36 54.98
CA ASP A 234 -15.50 -14.46 55.60
C ASP A 234 -15.59 -14.77 57.10
N ALA A 235 -15.30 -13.79 57.96
CA ALA A 235 -15.63 -13.83 59.37
C ALA A 235 -15.75 -12.40 59.94
N MET A 236 -16.98 -12.02 60.26
CA MET A 236 -17.35 -10.74 60.84
C MET A 236 -16.97 -10.68 62.33
N ASN A 237 -16.03 -9.81 62.71
CA ASN A 237 -16.04 -9.11 64.01
C ASN A 237 -14.99 -7.98 64.03
N GLY A 238 -15.31 -6.87 64.71
CA GLY A 238 -14.46 -5.68 64.75
C GLY A 238 -13.65 -5.54 66.03
N SER A 239 -12.48 -4.90 65.92
CA SER A 239 -11.77 -4.20 67.01
C SER A 239 -10.75 -3.22 66.41
N ARG A 240 -10.22 -2.34 67.26
CA ARG A 240 -9.43 -1.16 66.88
C ARG A 240 -7.92 -1.43 66.76
N ASP A 241 -7.29 -0.52 66.03
CA ASP A 241 -5.89 -0.08 66.08
C ASP A 241 -4.77 -1.09 65.74
N GLY A 242 -3.89 -0.70 64.81
CA GLY A 242 -2.78 -1.53 64.32
C GLY A 242 -2.28 -1.09 62.94
N ASP A 243 -1.70 0.11 62.84
CA ASP A 243 -1.00 0.54 61.62
C ASP A 243 0.30 -0.27 61.45
N GLY A 244 0.52 -0.87 60.27
CA GLY A 244 1.67 -1.76 60.04
C GLY A 244 1.51 -2.82 58.94
N GLY A 245 1.27 -2.41 57.70
CA GLY A 245 1.19 -3.28 56.51
C GLY A 245 -0.25 -3.47 55.99
N ASP A 246 -0.50 -3.58 54.69
CA ASP A 246 0.36 -4.05 53.60
C ASP A 246 0.19 -3.19 52.33
N LEU A 247 1.18 -2.33 52.05
CA LEU A 247 1.23 -1.53 50.81
C LEU A 247 2.00 -2.23 49.69
N ASP A 248 2.84 -3.22 50.01
CA ASP A 248 3.83 -3.76 49.09
C ASP A 248 3.26 -4.88 48.18
N VAL A 249 2.20 -5.57 48.63
CA VAL A 249 1.41 -6.49 47.77
C VAL A 249 0.59 -5.74 46.72
N LEU A 250 0.07 -4.54 47.02
CA LEU A 250 -0.63 -3.70 46.03
C LEU A 250 0.31 -3.02 45.03
N LEU A 251 1.58 -2.77 45.39
CA LEU A 251 2.55 -2.09 44.52
C LEU A 251 3.08 -2.95 43.37
N LYS A 252 2.94 -4.28 43.42
CA LYS A 252 3.56 -5.21 42.45
C LYS A 252 2.55 -5.81 41.47
N LYS A 253 1.95 -4.94 40.62
CA LYS A 253 1.35 -5.41 39.35
C LYS A 253 2.44 -6.19 38.57
N PRO A 254 2.24 -7.48 38.24
CA PRO A 254 3.26 -8.25 37.55
C PRO A 254 3.51 -7.69 36.15
N TRP A 255 4.78 -7.48 35.80
CA TRP A 255 5.20 -6.92 34.52
C TRP A 255 4.61 -7.74 33.35
N LYS A 256 3.87 -7.08 32.46
CA LYS A 256 3.27 -7.69 31.27
C LYS A 256 4.13 -7.38 30.04
N PRO A 257 4.51 -8.37 29.21
CA PRO A 257 5.14 -8.11 27.93
C PRO A 257 4.16 -7.42 26.97
N LEU A 258 4.68 -6.61 26.04
CA LEU A 258 3.86 -5.95 25.01
C LEU A 258 3.47 -6.90 23.87
N THR A 259 4.19 -8.01 23.71
CA THR A 259 3.91 -9.01 22.67
C THR A 259 3.90 -10.43 23.22
N ARG A 260 2.98 -11.23 22.70
CA ARG A 260 2.83 -12.66 23.01
C ARG A 260 3.06 -13.50 21.75
N ARG A 261 3.80 -14.59 21.91
CA ARG A 261 3.97 -15.62 20.87
C ARG A 261 2.90 -16.69 21.08
N LEU A 262 2.10 -16.92 20.06
CA LEU A 262 1.13 -18.01 20.04
C LEU A 262 1.78 -19.22 19.37
N ASN A 263 2.00 -20.28 20.17
CA ASN A 263 2.50 -21.54 19.65
C ASN A 263 1.38 -22.24 18.87
N ILE A 264 1.62 -22.57 17.60
CA ILE A 264 0.73 -23.43 16.82
C ILE A 264 0.68 -24.81 17.49
N SER A 265 -0.50 -25.46 17.49
CA SER A 265 -0.71 -26.74 18.16
C SER A 265 0.31 -27.79 17.71
N ALA A 266 1.05 -28.35 18.67
CA ALA A 266 2.07 -29.36 18.42
C ALA A 266 1.51 -30.59 17.69
N ALA A 267 0.22 -30.91 17.90
CA ALA A 267 -0.47 -32.01 17.24
C ALA A 267 -0.71 -31.81 15.72
N ILE A 268 -0.51 -30.58 15.20
CA ILE A 268 -0.54 -30.29 13.76
C ILE A 268 0.89 -30.13 13.23
N LEU A 269 1.76 -29.46 13.98
CA LEU A 269 3.12 -29.15 13.54
C LEU A 269 4.08 -30.36 13.61
N SER A 270 3.88 -31.31 14.54
CA SER A 270 4.71 -32.52 14.60
C SER A 270 4.45 -33.51 13.45
N PRO A 271 3.20 -33.86 13.05
CA PRO A 271 3.00 -34.69 11.86
C PRO A 271 3.43 -33.97 10.57
N TYR A 272 3.24 -32.65 10.44
CA TYR A 272 3.72 -31.89 9.28
C TYR A 272 5.24 -32.02 9.10
N ARG A 273 6.02 -31.77 10.17
CA ARG A 273 7.49 -31.94 10.16
C ARG A 273 7.93 -33.36 9.88
N PHE A 274 7.28 -34.36 10.49
CA PHE A 274 7.59 -35.76 10.26
C PHE A 274 7.29 -36.18 8.81
N LEU A 275 6.17 -35.71 8.25
CA LEU A 275 5.74 -36.10 6.91
C LEU A 275 6.56 -35.41 5.81
N ILE A 276 7.12 -34.22 6.05
CA ILE A 276 8.18 -33.63 5.20
C ILE A 276 9.40 -34.56 5.14
N LEU A 277 9.84 -35.11 6.29
CA LEU A 277 10.97 -36.04 6.34
C LEU A 277 10.66 -37.38 5.64
N VAL A 278 9.48 -37.95 5.87
CA VAL A 278 9.03 -39.18 5.17
C VAL A 278 8.97 -38.93 3.67
N ARG A 279 8.42 -37.79 3.23
CA ARG A 279 8.37 -37.40 1.82
C ARG A 279 9.77 -37.25 1.21
N MET A 280 10.72 -36.66 1.94
CA MET A 280 12.12 -36.57 1.50
C MET A 280 12.75 -37.95 1.24
N VAL A 281 12.49 -38.94 2.11
CA VAL A 281 12.97 -40.31 1.92
C VAL A 281 12.31 -40.96 0.69
N ILE A 282 10.99 -40.84 0.54
CA ILE A 282 10.25 -41.40 -0.62
C ILE A 282 10.72 -40.75 -1.93
N LEU A 283 10.93 -39.43 -1.95
CA LEU A 283 11.40 -38.68 -3.12
C LEU A 283 12.83 -39.07 -3.50
N ALA A 284 13.73 -39.27 -2.53
CA ALA A 284 15.08 -39.78 -2.78
C ALA A 284 15.06 -41.21 -3.35
N LEU A 285 14.23 -42.11 -2.81
CA LEU A 285 14.07 -43.48 -3.32
C LEU A 285 13.47 -43.51 -4.74
N PHE A 286 12.50 -42.62 -5.02
CA PHE A 286 11.93 -42.46 -6.36
C PHE A 286 12.98 -41.98 -7.36
N LEU A 287 13.73 -40.90 -7.05
CA LEU A 287 14.78 -40.39 -7.94
C LEU A 287 15.89 -41.42 -8.16
N GLN A 288 16.31 -42.14 -7.12
CA GLN A 288 17.27 -43.24 -7.24
C GLN A 288 16.73 -44.31 -8.20
N TRP A 289 15.47 -44.72 -8.05
CA TRP A 289 14.83 -45.69 -8.94
C TRP A 289 14.73 -45.16 -10.39
N ARG A 290 14.40 -43.88 -10.58
CA ARG A 290 14.33 -43.25 -11.92
C ARG A 290 15.68 -43.22 -12.62
N ILE A 291 16.76 -42.98 -11.89
CA ILE A 291 18.14 -42.98 -12.40
C ILE A 291 18.62 -44.40 -12.74
N THR A 292 18.29 -45.41 -11.92
CA THR A 292 18.71 -46.80 -12.18
C THR A 292 17.88 -47.54 -13.22
N ASN A 293 16.75 -46.99 -13.68
CA ASN A 293 15.85 -47.59 -14.67
C ASN A 293 15.66 -46.65 -15.88
N PRO A 294 16.69 -46.50 -16.75
CA PRO A 294 16.59 -45.72 -17.98
C PRO A 294 15.69 -46.39 -19.01
N ASN A 295 14.81 -45.62 -19.67
CA ASN A 295 14.06 -46.14 -20.82
C ASN A 295 14.92 -46.08 -22.09
N HIS A 296 15.38 -47.23 -22.58
CA HIS A 296 16.21 -47.31 -23.78
C HIS A 296 15.46 -46.99 -25.08
N ASP A 297 14.15 -47.27 -25.15
CA ASP A 297 13.30 -46.94 -26.33
C ASP A 297 13.14 -45.42 -26.55
N ALA A 298 13.35 -44.62 -25.50
CA ALA A 298 13.01 -43.19 -25.49
C ALA A 298 13.99 -42.36 -24.64
N ILE A 299 15.29 -42.65 -24.75
CA ILE A 299 16.35 -42.12 -23.87
C ILE A 299 16.32 -40.58 -23.73
N TRP A 300 15.98 -39.84 -24.79
CA TRP A 300 15.84 -38.38 -24.74
C TRP A 300 14.62 -37.88 -23.94
N LEU A 301 13.47 -38.56 -24.03
CA LEU A 301 12.29 -38.22 -23.23
C LEU A 301 12.52 -38.57 -21.74
N TRP A 302 13.16 -39.71 -21.48
CA TRP A 302 13.57 -40.09 -20.13
C TRP A 302 14.55 -39.06 -19.53
N LEU A 303 15.60 -38.68 -20.27
CA LEU A 303 16.63 -37.75 -19.80
C LEU A 303 16.05 -36.37 -19.45
N MET A 304 15.22 -35.80 -20.35
CA MET A 304 14.56 -34.53 -20.11
C MET A 304 13.63 -34.59 -18.88
N SER A 305 12.91 -35.71 -18.69
CA SER A 305 12.05 -35.92 -17.52
C SER A 305 12.86 -35.98 -16.22
N VAL A 306 13.90 -36.82 -16.16
CA VAL A 306 14.71 -37.03 -14.95
C VAL A 306 15.45 -35.75 -14.55
N VAL A 307 15.97 -34.97 -15.52
CA VAL A 307 16.59 -33.67 -15.24
C VAL A 307 15.58 -32.67 -14.62
N CYS A 308 14.35 -32.63 -15.12
CA CYS A 308 13.29 -31.79 -14.53
C CYS A 308 12.86 -32.29 -13.15
N GLU A 309 12.68 -33.60 -12.97
CA GLU A 309 12.32 -34.23 -11.68
C GLU A 309 13.34 -33.94 -10.57
N ILE A 310 14.65 -34.02 -10.89
CA ILE A 310 15.73 -33.67 -9.97
C ILE A 310 15.67 -32.17 -9.61
N TRP A 311 15.46 -31.28 -10.59
CA TRP A 311 15.36 -29.84 -10.32
C TRP A 311 14.13 -29.49 -9.48
N PHE A 312 12.96 -30.08 -9.74
CA PHE A 312 11.78 -29.86 -8.91
C PHE A 312 11.94 -30.40 -7.49
N ALA A 313 12.61 -31.54 -7.31
CA ALA A 313 12.92 -32.05 -5.98
C ALA A 313 13.85 -31.10 -5.18
N PHE A 314 14.86 -30.53 -5.85
CA PHE A 314 15.74 -29.51 -5.27
C PHE A 314 14.98 -28.22 -4.94
N SER A 315 14.18 -27.70 -5.87
CA SER A 315 13.38 -26.48 -5.66
C SER A 315 12.33 -26.65 -4.56
N TRP A 316 11.66 -27.81 -4.48
CA TRP A 316 10.71 -28.14 -3.43
C TRP A 316 11.39 -28.22 -2.05
N LEU A 317 12.61 -28.78 -1.98
CA LEU A 317 13.40 -28.79 -0.76
C LEU A 317 13.79 -27.37 -0.30
N LEU A 318 14.21 -26.49 -1.22
CA LEU A 318 14.54 -25.09 -0.90
C LEU A 318 13.34 -24.30 -0.39
N ASP A 319 12.13 -24.54 -0.92
CA ASP A 319 10.89 -23.91 -0.46
C ASP A 319 10.42 -24.42 0.91
N GLN A 320 10.54 -25.72 1.18
CA GLN A 320 9.96 -26.34 2.37
C GLN A 320 10.85 -26.24 3.63
N LEU A 321 12.18 -26.17 3.49
CA LEU A 321 13.08 -26.03 4.64
C LEU A 321 12.80 -24.75 5.49
N PRO A 322 12.52 -23.57 4.89
CA PRO A 322 12.02 -22.41 5.63
C PRO A 322 10.70 -22.66 6.39
N LYS A 323 9.80 -23.49 5.87
CA LYS A 323 8.44 -23.73 6.44
C LYS A 323 8.42 -24.60 7.69
N LEU A 324 9.57 -25.10 8.15
CA LEU A 324 9.65 -25.97 9.33
C LEU A 324 9.30 -25.29 10.66
N CYS A 325 9.33 -23.95 10.76
CA CYS A 325 9.21 -23.22 12.03
C CYS A 325 8.21 -22.04 12.01
N PRO A 326 6.92 -22.24 11.67
CA PRO A 326 5.93 -21.17 11.72
C PRO A 326 5.65 -20.71 13.15
N ILE A 327 5.50 -19.40 13.33
CA ILE A 327 5.15 -18.75 14.60
C ILE A 327 4.03 -17.75 14.36
N ASN A 328 3.05 -17.71 15.26
CA ASN A 328 2.05 -16.64 15.32
C ASN A 328 2.42 -15.66 16.45
N ARG A 329 2.11 -14.38 16.28
CA ARG A 329 2.33 -13.34 17.30
C ARG A 329 1.10 -12.44 17.44
N VAL A 330 0.93 -11.84 18.62
CA VAL A 330 -0.10 -10.86 18.94
C VAL A 330 0.52 -9.73 19.75
N ALA A 331 0.06 -8.49 19.51
CA ALA A 331 0.38 -7.29 20.27
C ALA A 331 -0.73 -6.97 21.28
N ASP A 332 -0.36 -6.48 22.47
CA ASP A 332 -1.29 -6.14 23.54
C ASP A 332 -1.42 -4.61 23.70
N LEU A 333 -2.34 -4.00 22.94
CA LEU A 333 -2.54 -2.54 22.90
C LEU A 333 -2.87 -1.92 24.25
N ASP A 334 -3.67 -2.60 25.08
CA ASP A 334 -3.99 -2.14 26.44
C ASP A 334 -2.75 -2.00 27.32
N VAL A 335 -1.75 -2.88 27.12
CA VAL A 335 -0.48 -2.86 27.87
C VAL A 335 0.44 -1.77 27.33
N LEU A 336 0.39 -1.44 26.03
CA LEU A 336 1.08 -0.27 25.47
C LEU A 336 0.52 1.02 26.07
N LYS A 337 -0.80 1.20 26.04
CA LYS A 337 -1.49 2.39 26.57
C LYS A 337 -1.23 2.56 28.07
N ALA A 338 -1.39 1.48 28.84
CA ALA A 338 -1.12 1.45 30.28
C ALA A 338 0.37 1.57 30.68
N LYS A 339 1.28 1.74 29.72
CA LYS A 339 2.72 1.91 29.94
C LYS A 339 3.28 3.24 29.41
N PHE A 340 2.83 3.68 28.24
CA PHE A 340 3.38 4.86 27.56
C PHE A 340 2.48 6.10 27.62
N GLU A 341 1.18 5.93 27.89
CA GLU A 341 0.19 7.02 27.76
C GLU A 341 -0.55 7.32 29.08
N THR A 342 -0.76 6.34 29.96
CA THR A 342 -1.43 6.59 31.24
C THR A 342 -0.52 7.33 32.25
N PRO A 343 -1.04 8.35 32.96
CA PRO A 343 -0.28 9.04 33.99
C PRO A 343 0.19 8.07 35.07
N THR A 344 1.48 8.15 35.39
CA THR A 344 2.21 7.22 36.26
C THR A 344 3.11 8.03 37.19
N ARG A 345 3.62 7.47 38.30
CA ARG A 345 4.51 8.21 39.22
C ARG A 345 5.74 8.83 38.54
N GLU A 346 6.21 8.21 37.46
CA GLU A 346 7.35 8.66 36.63
C GLU A 346 6.93 9.64 35.51
N ASN A 347 5.63 9.74 35.21
CA ASN A 347 5.05 10.63 34.21
C ASN A 347 3.81 11.35 34.80
N PRO A 348 4.02 12.36 35.65
CA PRO A 348 2.93 13.08 36.33
C PRO A 348 2.13 13.98 35.36
N ARG A 349 2.63 14.25 34.15
CA ARG A 349 1.94 15.07 33.13
C ARG A 349 1.01 14.26 32.23
N GLY A 350 1.05 12.92 32.26
CA GLY A 350 0.22 12.07 31.41
C GLY A 350 0.48 12.21 29.90
N LYS A 351 1.64 12.77 29.50
CA LYS A 351 2.02 12.88 28.08
C LYS A 351 2.43 11.53 27.51
N CYS A 352 2.21 11.32 26.22
CA CYS A 352 2.58 10.08 25.55
C CYS A 352 4.10 9.97 25.36
N ASP A 353 4.76 9.06 26.07
CA ASP A 353 6.20 8.76 25.89
C ASP A 353 6.44 7.84 24.68
N LEU A 354 5.55 7.86 23.68
CA LEU A 354 5.71 7.12 22.43
C LEU A 354 6.73 7.83 21.52
N PRO A 355 7.58 7.08 20.78
CA PRO A 355 8.57 7.65 19.89
C PRO A 355 7.95 8.15 18.56
N GLY A 356 8.68 9.03 17.87
CA GLY A 356 8.27 9.54 16.56
C GLY A 356 8.18 8.46 15.48
N ILE A 357 7.17 8.57 14.61
CA ILE A 357 7.01 7.80 13.39
C ILE A 357 6.91 8.77 12.21
N ASP A 358 7.85 8.64 11.28
CA ASP A 358 7.78 9.28 9.97
C ASP A 358 7.12 8.33 8.97
N VAL A 359 6.04 8.75 8.32
CA VAL A 359 5.36 7.97 7.28
C VAL A 359 5.75 8.51 5.92
N PHE A 360 6.37 7.67 5.10
CA PHE A 360 6.83 8.02 3.76
C PHE A 360 5.85 7.46 2.72
N VAL A 361 5.43 8.33 1.80
CA VAL A 361 4.62 7.99 0.63
C VAL A 361 5.36 8.44 -0.62
N SER A 362 5.68 7.51 -1.53
CA SER A 362 6.30 7.83 -2.82
C SER A 362 5.28 7.74 -3.95
N THR A 363 5.21 8.76 -4.81
CA THR A 363 4.48 8.74 -6.09
C THR A 363 5.42 9.10 -7.25
N ALA A 364 5.23 8.47 -8.40
CA ALA A 364 6.13 8.53 -9.54
C ALA A 364 5.70 9.52 -10.63
N ASP A 365 4.40 9.61 -10.92
CA ASP A 365 3.86 10.41 -12.04
C ASP A 365 2.32 10.51 -11.95
N PRO A 366 1.70 11.71 -11.91
CA PRO A 366 0.24 11.83 -11.82
C PRO A 366 -0.53 11.22 -13.00
N GLU A 367 0.14 11.02 -14.15
CA GLU A 367 -0.41 10.32 -15.32
C GLU A 367 -0.56 8.79 -15.13
N LYS A 368 0.15 8.21 -14.14
CA LYS A 368 0.20 6.76 -13.89
C LYS A 368 -0.44 6.37 -12.55
N GLU A 369 -0.42 7.31 -11.61
CA GLU A 369 -0.88 7.20 -10.24
C GLU A 369 -1.78 8.42 -9.96
N PRO A 370 -3.11 8.31 -10.12
CA PRO A 370 -3.99 9.47 -10.12
C PRO A 370 -3.94 10.20 -8.76
N PRO A 371 -3.77 11.54 -8.73
CA PRO A 371 -3.55 12.31 -7.49
C PRO A 371 -4.60 12.10 -6.40
N LEU A 372 -5.84 11.80 -6.76
CA LEU A 372 -6.92 11.48 -5.82
C LEU A 372 -6.62 10.24 -4.95
N VAL A 373 -5.96 9.22 -5.50
CA VAL A 373 -5.56 8.02 -4.74
C VAL A 373 -4.47 8.37 -3.73
N THR A 374 -3.44 9.12 -4.16
CA THR A 374 -2.36 9.61 -3.29
C THR A 374 -2.91 10.50 -2.17
N ALA A 375 -3.82 11.42 -2.48
CA ALA A 375 -4.50 12.27 -1.51
C ALA A 375 -5.30 11.46 -0.47
N ASN A 376 -6.05 10.44 -0.91
CA ASN A 376 -6.83 9.57 -0.03
C ASN A 376 -5.95 8.72 0.91
N THR A 377 -4.79 8.26 0.43
CA THR A 377 -3.76 7.62 1.25
C THR A 377 -3.22 8.57 2.32
N ILE A 378 -2.94 9.84 1.98
CA ILE A 378 -2.46 10.84 2.95
C ILE A 378 -3.54 11.21 3.97
N LEU A 379 -4.80 11.41 3.56
CA LEU A 379 -5.93 11.64 4.47
C LEU A 379 -6.10 10.49 5.47
N SER A 380 -5.89 9.25 5.02
CA SER A 380 -5.88 8.05 5.87
C SER A 380 -4.71 8.03 6.86
N ILE A 381 -3.52 8.51 6.47
CA ILE A 381 -2.34 8.64 7.35
C ILE A 381 -2.55 9.74 8.40
N LEU A 382 -3.00 10.93 8.01
CA LEU A 382 -3.24 12.05 8.93
C LEU A 382 -4.35 11.76 9.95
N ALA A 383 -5.29 10.88 9.61
CA ALA A 383 -6.37 10.41 10.46
C ALA A 383 -6.04 9.17 11.32
N ALA A 384 -4.79 8.69 11.35
CA ALA A 384 -4.40 7.52 12.14
C ALA A 384 -4.51 7.73 13.67
N ASP A 385 -4.65 6.65 14.44
CA ASP A 385 -4.64 6.70 15.91
C ASP A 385 -3.19 6.63 16.44
N TYR A 386 -2.55 7.80 16.49
CA TYR A 386 -1.23 8.00 17.09
C TYR A 386 -1.11 9.44 17.63
N PRO A 387 -0.28 9.72 18.66
CA PRO A 387 -0.11 11.07 19.17
C PRO A 387 0.35 12.05 18.08
N VAL A 388 -0.40 13.14 17.89
CA VAL A 388 -0.26 14.06 16.74
C VAL A 388 1.17 14.65 16.63
N GLU A 389 1.75 15.03 17.78
CA GLU A 389 3.12 15.52 17.93
C GLU A 389 4.22 14.52 17.53
N LYS A 390 3.91 13.22 17.51
CA LYS A 390 4.85 12.13 17.19
C LYS A 390 4.66 11.57 15.78
N LEU A 391 3.61 11.98 15.05
CA LEU A 391 3.35 11.56 13.68
C LEU A 391 3.82 12.64 12.70
N SER A 392 4.48 12.25 11.60
CA SER A 392 4.87 13.16 10.53
C SER A 392 4.75 12.45 9.17
N CYS A 393 4.14 13.08 8.19
CA CYS A 393 3.88 12.53 6.86
C CYS A 393 4.74 13.23 5.81
N TYR A 394 5.45 12.45 5.01
CA TYR A 394 6.34 12.91 3.95
C TYR A 394 5.89 12.33 2.61
N VAL A 395 5.62 13.21 1.64
CA VAL A 395 5.18 12.86 0.29
C VAL A 395 6.31 13.15 -0.67
N SER A 396 6.86 12.14 -1.34
CA SER A 396 7.85 12.31 -2.41
C SER A 396 7.17 12.24 -3.77
N ASP A 397 7.15 13.35 -4.50
CA ASP A 397 6.74 13.41 -5.90
C ASP A 397 7.98 13.30 -6.81
N ASP A 398 8.16 12.13 -7.43
CA ASP A 398 9.24 11.89 -8.37
C ASP A 398 8.94 12.42 -9.79
N GLY A 399 7.71 12.90 -10.05
CA GLY A 399 7.35 13.63 -11.27
C GLY A 399 7.65 15.13 -11.20
N GLY A 400 7.78 15.68 -9.99
CA GLY A 400 8.05 17.11 -9.74
C GLY A 400 6.94 18.02 -10.29
N SER A 401 5.69 17.62 -10.11
CA SER A 401 4.54 18.08 -10.89
C SER A 401 3.62 19.02 -10.13
N LEU A 402 3.24 20.16 -10.75
CA LEU A 402 2.32 21.13 -10.12
C LEU A 402 0.94 20.53 -9.83
N LEU A 403 0.47 19.58 -10.64
CA LEU A 403 -0.80 18.88 -10.43
C LEU A 403 -0.80 18.09 -9.11
N THR A 404 0.27 17.34 -8.83
CA THR A 404 0.38 16.64 -7.54
C THR A 404 0.50 17.64 -6.39
N PHE A 405 1.31 18.70 -6.55
CA PHE A 405 1.46 19.74 -5.53
C PHE A 405 0.13 20.41 -5.13
N GLU A 406 -0.66 20.89 -6.10
CA GLU A 406 -1.97 21.50 -5.82
C GLU A 406 -2.98 20.48 -5.27
N ALA A 407 -2.96 19.23 -5.75
CA ALA A 407 -3.79 18.16 -5.21
C ALA A 407 -3.46 17.85 -3.73
N MET A 408 -2.18 17.89 -3.33
CA MET A 408 -1.79 17.68 -1.94
C MET A 408 -2.15 18.89 -1.05
N ALA A 409 -2.14 20.11 -1.61
CA ALA A 409 -2.61 21.32 -0.90
C ALA A 409 -4.13 21.29 -0.65
N GLU A 410 -4.93 20.89 -1.65
CA GLU A 410 -6.38 20.62 -1.47
C GLU A 410 -6.62 19.51 -0.44
N ALA A 411 -5.83 18.43 -0.46
CA ALA A 411 -5.92 17.36 0.54
C ALA A 411 -5.57 17.85 1.96
N ALA A 412 -4.55 18.71 2.10
CA ALA A 412 -4.21 19.34 3.38
C ALA A 412 -5.32 20.29 3.88
N SER A 413 -6.04 20.97 2.98
CA SER A 413 -7.22 21.76 3.32
C SER A 413 -8.36 20.87 3.83
N PHE A 414 -8.74 19.82 3.08
CA PHE A 414 -9.79 18.89 3.46
C PHE A 414 -9.47 18.08 4.74
N ALA A 415 -8.19 17.85 5.05
CA ALA A 415 -7.75 17.18 6.28
C ALA A 415 -8.25 17.88 7.56
N ASN A 416 -8.40 19.22 7.55
CA ASN A 416 -8.95 19.98 8.68
C ASN A 416 -10.40 19.60 9.02
N LEU A 417 -11.16 19.10 8.04
CA LEU A 417 -12.53 18.61 8.23
C LEU A 417 -12.54 17.09 8.50
N TRP A 418 -11.79 16.32 7.71
CA TRP A 418 -11.80 14.86 7.76
C TRP A 418 -11.20 14.29 9.05
N VAL A 419 -10.05 14.82 9.49
CA VAL A 419 -9.33 14.24 10.63
C VAL A 419 -10.09 14.41 11.96
N PRO A 420 -10.66 15.59 12.30
CA PRO A 420 -11.49 15.72 13.49
C PRO A 420 -12.78 14.88 13.42
N PHE A 421 -13.42 14.78 12.26
CA PHE A 421 -14.59 13.89 12.05
C PHE A 421 -14.26 12.42 12.30
N CYS A 422 -13.12 11.93 11.77
CA CYS A 422 -12.64 10.57 12.03
C CYS A 422 -12.33 10.31 13.51
N ARG A 423 -11.82 11.31 14.24
CA ARG A 423 -11.54 11.24 15.68
C ARG A 423 -12.84 11.27 16.52
N LYS A 424 -13.79 12.16 16.22
CA LYS A 424 -15.08 12.32 16.94
C LYS A 424 -15.91 11.03 16.94
N HIS A 425 -15.99 10.35 15.79
CA HIS A 425 -16.90 9.23 15.56
C HIS A 425 -16.25 7.86 15.47
N ASP A 426 -14.92 7.76 15.60
CA ASP A 426 -14.13 6.53 15.37
C ASP A 426 -14.48 5.83 14.04
N ILE A 427 -14.13 6.49 12.94
CA ILE A 427 -14.46 6.03 11.58
C ILE A 427 -13.43 5.01 11.09
N GLU A 428 -13.86 3.86 10.59
CA GLU A 428 -12.97 2.91 9.89
C GLU A 428 -13.65 2.42 8.60
N PRO A 429 -12.92 2.32 7.46
CA PRO A 429 -11.52 2.71 7.25
C PRO A 429 -11.28 4.23 7.32
N ARG A 430 -10.02 4.65 7.45
CA ARG A 430 -9.63 6.07 7.54
C ARG A 430 -9.46 6.75 6.16
N ASN A 431 -9.54 6.00 5.06
CA ASN A 431 -9.62 6.50 3.69
C ASN A 431 -11.08 6.86 3.36
N PRO A 432 -11.39 8.12 2.95
CA PRO A 432 -12.76 8.55 2.69
C PRO A 432 -13.40 7.85 1.48
N GLU A 433 -12.65 7.55 0.40
CA GLU A 433 -13.20 6.85 -0.77
C GLU A 433 -13.68 5.44 -0.38
N SER A 434 -12.82 4.66 0.27
CA SER A 434 -13.16 3.33 0.77
C SER A 434 -14.25 3.37 1.85
N TYR A 435 -14.33 4.45 2.65
CA TYR A 435 -15.40 4.62 3.64
C TYR A 435 -16.76 4.93 3.01
N PHE A 436 -16.83 5.81 2.01
CA PHE A 436 -18.09 6.21 1.38
C PHE A 436 -18.59 5.24 0.29
N SER A 437 -17.71 4.43 -0.30
CA SER A 437 -18.05 3.36 -1.26
C SER A 437 -18.47 2.03 -0.60
N LEU A 438 -18.21 1.85 0.70
CA LEU A 438 -18.58 0.64 1.43
C LEU A 438 -20.10 0.42 1.44
N LYS A 439 -20.55 -0.61 0.73
CA LYS A 439 -21.95 -1.13 0.66
C LYS A 439 -22.35 -1.83 1.98
N ARG A 440 -22.21 -1.14 3.12
CA ARG A 440 -22.55 -1.60 4.48
C ARG A 440 -23.31 -0.48 5.21
N ASP A 441 -24.28 -0.85 6.04
CA ASP A 441 -24.97 0.08 6.95
C ASP A 441 -23.96 0.92 7.77
N PRO A 442 -23.88 2.24 7.52
CA PRO A 442 -22.88 3.11 8.15
C PRO A 442 -23.30 3.58 9.56
N TYR A 443 -24.57 3.35 9.94
CA TYR A 443 -25.14 3.77 11.23
C TYR A 443 -24.97 2.68 12.30
N LYS A 444 -24.65 1.45 11.88
CA LYS A 444 -24.40 0.30 12.76
C LYS A 444 -23.30 0.59 13.78
N ASN A 445 -23.63 0.37 15.06
CA ASN A 445 -22.77 0.61 16.23
C ASN A 445 -22.36 2.09 16.44
N LYS A 446 -23.05 3.07 15.84
CA LYS A 446 -22.83 4.50 16.11
C LYS A 446 -23.90 5.03 17.07
N VAL A 447 -23.47 5.78 18.09
CA VAL A 447 -24.31 6.17 19.25
C VAL A 447 -24.49 7.70 19.37
N ARG A 448 -23.56 8.49 18.82
CA ARG A 448 -23.66 9.97 18.81
C ARG A 448 -24.82 10.42 17.91
N PRO A 449 -25.72 11.31 18.36
CA PRO A 449 -26.87 11.73 17.56
C PRO A 449 -26.47 12.54 16.32
N ASP A 450 -25.46 13.40 16.42
CA ASP A 450 -25.05 14.33 15.35
C ASP A 450 -24.39 13.62 14.16
N PHE A 451 -24.01 12.34 14.34
CA PHE A 451 -23.29 11.55 13.35
C PHE A 451 -23.96 11.53 11.96
N VAL A 452 -25.30 11.44 11.89
CA VAL A 452 -26.01 11.38 10.60
C VAL A 452 -25.91 12.71 9.84
N LYS A 453 -26.08 13.83 10.56
CA LYS A 453 -25.97 15.20 10.07
C LYS A 453 -24.54 15.52 9.62
N GLU A 454 -23.56 15.23 10.46
CA GLU A 454 -22.13 15.47 10.18
C GLU A 454 -21.63 14.58 9.04
N ARG A 455 -21.98 13.28 9.02
CA ARG A 455 -21.61 12.36 7.92
C ARG A 455 -22.12 12.83 6.57
N ARG A 456 -23.37 13.30 6.47
CA ARG A 456 -23.92 13.84 5.20
C ARG A 456 -23.22 15.12 4.77
N ARG A 457 -22.80 15.96 5.72
CA ARG A 457 -21.99 17.14 5.42
C ARG A 457 -20.63 16.73 4.86
N VAL A 458 -19.86 15.95 5.61
CA VAL A 458 -18.51 15.52 5.23
C VAL A 458 -18.53 14.73 3.92
N LYS A 459 -19.59 13.97 3.63
CA LYS A 459 -19.78 13.35 2.31
C LYS A 459 -19.89 14.38 1.17
N ARG A 460 -20.74 15.41 1.31
CA ARG A 460 -20.87 16.46 0.27
C ARG A 460 -19.57 17.22 0.08
N GLU A 461 -18.91 17.59 1.17
CA GLU A 461 -17.61 18.29 1.15
C GLU A 461 -16.51 17.41 0.49
N TYR A 462 -16.60 16.08 0.64
CA TYR A 462 -15.74 15.10 -0.03
C TYR A 462 -16.08 14.91 -1.52
N ASP A 463 -17.36 14.83 -1.87
CA ASP A 463 -17.81 14.76 -3.27
C ASP A 463 -17.40 16.04 -4.04
N GLU A 464 -17.49 17.22 -3.41
CA GLU A 464 -16.98 18.49 -3.93
C GLU A 464 -15.44 18.51 -4.02
N PHE A 465 -14.73 17.96 -3.03
CA PHE A 465 -13.27 17.79 -3.09
C PHE A 465 -12.84 16.91 -4.27
N LYS A 466 -13.53 15.79 -4.55
CA LYS A 466 -13.29 14.96 -5.74
C LYS A 466 -13.46 15.76 -7.04
N VAL A 467 -14.50 16.59 -7.14
CA VAL A 467 -14.73 17.47 -8.29
C VAL A 467 -13.60 18.49 -8.44
N ARG A 468 -13.12 19.10 -7.34
CA ARG A 468 -11.97 20.04 -7.39
C ARG A 468 -10.70 19.34 -7.87
N ILE A 469 -10.33 18.20 -7.28
CA ILE A 469 -9.15 17.42 -7.67
C ILE A 469 -9.21 17.02 -9.15
N ASN A 470 -10.35 16.52 -9.63
CA ASN A 470 -10.52 16.11 -11.03
C ASN A 470 -10.52 17.32 -11.99
N GLY A 471 -10.85 18.52 -11.52
CA GLY A 471 -10.78 19.78 -12.27
C GLY A 471 -9.40 20.43 -12.33
N LEU A 472 -8.46 20.07 -11.43
CA LEU A 472 -7.11 20.65 -11.38
C LEU A 472 -6.33 20.58 -12.71
N PRO A 473 -6.30 19.46 -13.47
CA PRO A 473 -5.54 19.38 -14.73
C PRO A 473 -5.99 20.43 -15.75
N GLU A 474 -7.31 20.68 -15.85
CA GLU A 474 -7.84 21.68 -16.77
C GLU A 474 -7.66 23.11 -16.22
N SER A 475 -7.80 23.29 -14.90
CA SER A 475 -7.58 24.57 -14.22
C SER A 475 -6.13 25.07 -14.42
N ILE A 476 -5.14 24.23 -14.11
CA ILE A 476 -3.70 24.53 -14.27
C ILE A 476 -3.39 24.86 -15.74
N ARG A 477 -3.97 24.11 -16.70
CA ARG A 477 -3.82 24.37 -18.12
C ARG A 477 -4.40 25.73 -18.53
N ARG A 478 -5.68 26.00 -18.23
CA ARG A 478 -6.35 27.26 -18.56
C ARG A 478 -5.61 28.47 -17.94
N ARG A 479 -5.16 28.34 -16.69
CA ARG A 479 -4.35 29.35 -15.98
C ARG A 479 -3.03 29.60 -16.70
N SER A 480 -2.29 28.54 -17.02
CA SER A 480 -0.98 28.65 -17.69
C SER A 480 -1.11 29.20 -19.12
N ASP A 481 -2.10 28.74 -19.90
CA ASP A 481 -2.37 29.25 -21.24
C ASP A 481 -2.71 30.77 -21.21
N ALA A 482 -3.48 31.23 -20.22
CA ALA A 482 -3.83 32.64 -20.05
C ALA A 482 -2.63 33.51 -19.58
N CYS A 483 -1.78 33.00 -18.69
CA CYS A 483 -0.59 33.70 -18.23
C CYS A 483 0.48 33.78 -19.33
N ASN A 484 0.75 32.68 -20.04
CA ASN A 484 1.64 32.65 -21.19
C ASN A 484 1.16 33.63 -22.29
N ALA A 485 -0.13 33.64 -22.62
CA ALA A 485 -0.67 34.59 -23.61
C ALA A 485 -0.54 36.07 -23.18
N LYS A 486 -0.57 36.35 -21.87
CA LYS A 486 -0.33 37.70 -21.31
C LYS A 486 1.16 38.08 -21.39
N GLU A 487 2.06 37.11 -21.26
CA GLU A 487 3.50 37.31 -21.42
C GLU A 487 3.88 37.47 -22.91
N ASP A 488 3.37 36.62 -23.80
CA ASP A 488 3.45 36.77 -25.27
C ASP A 488 3.02 38.18 -25.71
N LEU A 489 1.89 38.68 -25.21
CA LEU A 489 1.41 40.04 -25.51
C LEU A 489 2.27 41.16 -24.90
N LYS A 490 3.07 40.87 -23.86
CA LYS A 490 4.02 41.81 -23.25
C LYS A 490 5.34 41.81 -24.03
N THR A 491 5.87 40.65 -24.40
CA THR A 491 7.10 40.53 -25.20
C THR A 491 6.89 41.03 -26.62
N MET A 492 5.73 40.80 -27.25
CA MET A 492 5.36 41.39 -28.54
C MET A 492 5.31 42.93 -28.49
N LYS A 493 4.82 43.52 -27.38
CA LYS A 493 4.85 44.98 -27.19
C LYS A 493 6.28 45.49 -27.04
N LEU A 494 7.08 44.85 -26.19
CA LEU A 494 8.48 45.22 -25.97
C LEU A 494 9.33 45.07 -27.25
N LYS A 495 9.14 44.02 -28.06
CA LYS A 495 9.77 43.90 -29.39
C LYS A 495 9.35 45.04 -30.33
N ARG A 496 8.06 45.39 -30.35
CA ARG A 496 7.53 46.52 -31.14
C ARG A 496 8.02 47.90 -30.67
N GLU A 497 8.35 48.03 -29.38
CA GLU A 497 8.88 49.26 -28.77
C GLU A 497 10.41 49.38 -28.90
N SER A 498 11.14 48.25 -28.95
CA SER A 498 12.61 48.21 -29.12
C SER A 498 13.07 48.20 -30.59
N GLY A 499 12.26 47.67 -31.51
CA GLY A 499 12.57 47.62 -32.94
C GLY A 499 13.43 46.43 -33.38
N ASP A 500 13.67 45.45 -32.52
CA ASP A 500 14.41 44.22 -32.87
C ASP A 500 13.55 43.24 -33.70
N GLU A 501 13.82 43.15 -35.01
CA GLU A 501 13.30 42.08 -35.90
C GLU A 501 14.09 40.77 -35.77
N ASP A 502 14.50 40.40 -34.54
CA ASP A 502 15.26 39.18 -34.29
C ASP A 502 14.33 37.97 -34.07
N ASP A 503 14.37 37.05 -35.05
CA ASP A 503 13.48 35.88 -35.20
C ASP A 503 13.88 34.70 -34.28
N ARG A 504 14.27 35.04 -33.04
CA ARG A 504 14.48 34.05 -31.97
C ARG A 504 13.15 33.36 -31.64
N PRO A 505 13.15 32.02 -31.43
CA PRO A 505 11.96 31.27 -31.09
C PRO A 505 11.32 31.81 -29.81
N GLY A 506 9.99 31.77 -29.75
CA GLY A 506 9.21 32.23 -28.60
C GLY A 506 9.62 31.54 -27.29
N GLU A 507 9.46 32.26 -26.19
CA GLU A 507 9.87 31.79 -24.86
C GLU A 507 9.13 30.49 -24.49
N PRO A 508 9.80 29.54 -23.82
CA PRO A 508 9.22 28.24 -23.52
C PRO A 508 8.03 28.41 -22.57
N LYS A 509 6.85 27.96 -23.02
CA LYS A 509 5.57 28.14 -22.29
C LYS A 509 5.65 27.62 -20.86
N ALA A 510 5.72 28.55 -19.91
CA ALA A 510 5.83 28.25 -18.50
C ALA A 510 4.56 27.59 -17.95
N THR A 511 4.73 26.83 -16.86
CA THR A 511 3.62 26.30 -16.07
C THR A 511 3.46 27.17 -14.83
N TRP A 512 2.30 27.82 -14.70
CA TRP A 512 2.08 28.91 -13.74
C TRP A 512 1.37 28.41 -12.49
N MET A 513 1.85 28.81 -11.33
CA MET A 513 1.25 28.59 -10.01
C MET A 513 0.07 29.54 -9.75
N ALA A 514 -0.69 29.29 -8.68
CA ALA A 514 -1.86 30.09 -8.31
C ALA A 514 -1.53 31.54 -7.87
N ASP A 515 -0.31 31.76 -7.37
CA ASP A 515 0.27 33.07 -7.01
C ASP A 515 0.88 33.82 -8.22
N ILE A 516 0.77 33.25 -9.43
CA ILE A 516 1.37 33.77 -10.67
C ILE A 516 2.92 33.72 -10.62
N ALA A 517 3.51 32.78 -9.86
CA ALA A 517 4.91 32.38 -10.01
C ALA A 517 5.09 31.28 -11.08
N HIS A 518 6.31 31.12 -11.60
CA HIS A 518 6.69 29.96 -12.40
C HIS A 518 6.91 28.75 -11.49
N TRP A 519 6.37 27.59 -11.85
CA TRP A 519 6.62 26.35 -11.11
C TRP A 519 8.10 25.93 -11.24
N PRO A 520 8.85 25.73 -10.13
CA PRO A 520 10.27 25.34 -10.17
C PRO A 520 10.53 23.87 -10.56
N GLY A 521 9.48 23.05 -10.63
CA GLY A 521 9.55 21.65 -11.04
C GLY A 521 9.33 21.44 -12.54
N THR A 522 8.84 20.26 -12.91
CA THR A 522 8.47 19.87 -14.26
C THR A 522 7.32 20.71 -14.83
N TRP A 523 7.48 21.26 -16.02
CA TRP A 523 6.43 21.95 -16.77
C TRP A 523 5.61 21.01 -17.66
N THR A 524 4.36 21.39 -17.95
CA THR A 524 3.45 20.69 -18.87
C THR A 524 4.02 20.59 -20.29
N ILE A 525 4.81 21.59 -20.71
CA ILE A 525 5.65 21.56 -21.90
C ILE A 525 7.10 21.57 -21.39
N PRO A 526 7.86 20.46 -21.53
CA PRO A 526 9.21 20.36 -20.96
C PRO A 526 10.16 21.41 -21.54
N ALA A 527 10.87 22.11 -20.65
CA ALA A 527 11.90 23.09 -20.98
C ALA A 527 13.22 22.73 -20.26
N PRO A 528 14.38 23.30 -20.67
CA PRO A 528 15.62 23.17 -19.92
C PRO A 528 15.44 23.67 -18.48
N GLY A 529 15.92 22.91 -17.48
CA GLY A 529 15.67 23.19 -16.06
C GLY A 529 14.25 22.88 -15.55
N HIS A 530 13.31 22.45 -16.41
CA HIS A 530 11.90 22.21 -16.08
C HIS A 530 11.33 20.94 -16.76
N SER A 531 12.04 19.82 -16.68
CA SER A 531 11.64 18.52 -17.25
C SER A 531 11.68 17.40 -16.20
N LYS A 532 11.02 16.25 -16.47
CA LYS A 532 10.96 15.07 -15.56
C LYS A 532 12.33 14.48 -15.16
N GLY A 533 13.44 14.93 -15.77
CA GLY A 533 14.83 14.57 -15.42
C GLY A 533 15.79 15.76 -15.24
N ASP A 534 15.28 16.99 -15.23
CA ASP A 534 16.05 18.22 -15.01
C ASP A 534 15.13 19.26 -14.36
N HIS A 535 15.13 19.33 -13.03
CA HIS A 535 14.36 20.31 -12.26
C HIS A 535 14.96 20.52 -10.87
N ALA A 536 14.68 21.69 -10.27
CA ALA A 536 15.16 22.02 -8.93
C ALA A 536 14.56 21.11 -7.84
N GLY A 537 15.25 21.01 -6.70
CA GLY A 537 14.71 20.42 -5.48
C GLY A 537 13.68 21.35 -4.81
N ILE A 538 12.58 20.77 -4.32
CA ILE A 538 11.43 21.47 -3.73
C ILE A 538 11.12 20.81 -2.39
N ILE A 539 11.04 21.60 -1.30
CA ILE A 539 10.45 21.17 -0.03
C ILE A 539 9.40 22.20 0.38
N GLN A 540 8.17 21.74 0.62
CA GLN A 540 7.09 22.57 1.16
C GLN A 540 6.49 21.91 2.39
N VAL A 541 6.51 22.62 3.52
CA VAL A 541 5.69 22.27 4.70
C VAL A 541 4.25 22.70 4.41
N MET A 542 3.35 21.74 4.19
CA MET A 542 1.94 22.00 3.89
C MET A 542 1.11 22.11 5.17
N LEU A 543 1.39 21.26 6.17
CA LEU A 543 0.85 21.38 7.52
C LEU A 543 2.03 21.55 8.49
N LYS A 544 2.06 22.66 9.22
CA LYS A 544 3.12 22.98 10.20
C LYS A 544 3.14 21.94 11.33
N PRO A 545 4.28 21.73 12.02
CA PRO A 545 4.32 20.90 13.22
C PRO A 545 3.25 21.35 14.23
N PRO A 546 2.49 20.43 14.85
CA PRO A 546 1.45 20.78 15.81
C PRO A 546 2.08 21.40 17.08
N CYS A 547 1.35 22.33 17.70
CA CYS A 547 1.69 22.83 19.03
C CYS A 547 1.69 21.70 20.07
N ASP A 548 2.49 21.84 21.12
CA ASP A 548 2.68 20.84 22.19
C ASP A 548 1.38 20.56 22.98
N GLU A 549 0.62 21.60 23.30
CA GLU A 549 -0.66 21.49 24.02
C GLU A 549 -1.83 21.12 23.08
N PRO A 550 -2.80 20.31 23.53
CA PRO A 550 -3.97 19.94 22.74
C PRO A 550 -4.87 21.15 22.49
N LEU A 551 -5.15 21.41 21.21
CA LEU A 551 -6.13 22.43 20.81
C LEU A 551 -7.49 21.77 20.67
N ILE A 552 -8.44 22.20 21.50
CA ILE A 552 -9.85 21.81 21.43
C ILE A 552 -10.58 22.89 20.62
N GLY A 553 -11.50 22.49 19.73
CA GLY A 553 -12.27 23.45 18.93
C GLY A 553 -13.19 24.32 19.80
N THR A 554 -13.29 25.61 19.50
CA THR A 554 -14.16 26.53 20.23
C THR A 554 -15.52 26.70 19.53
N GLU A 555 -16.58 27.00 20.28
CA GLU A 555 -17.91 27.31 19.69
C GLU A 555 -17.91 28.53 18.75
N ALA A 556 -16.84 29.35 18.79
CA ALA A 556 -16.67 30.54 17.95
C ALA A 556 -15.94 30.24 16.63
N ASP A 557 -15.33 29.07 16.47
CA ASP A 557 -14.72 28.67 15.21
C ASP A 557 -15.82 28.36 14.19
N SER A 558 -15.78 28.99 13.01
CA SER A 558 -16.81 28.81 11.97
C SER A 558 -16.80 27.41 11.31
N SER A 559 -16.01 26.48 11.85
CA SER A 559 -16.13 25.04 11.63
C SER A 559 -17.49 24.55 12.15
N SER A 560 -18.47 24.58 11.24
CA SER A 560 -19.85 24.10 11.33
C SER A 560 -20.06 22.58 11.59
N ILE A 561 -19.19 22.00 12.42
CA ILE A 561 -19.23 20.68 13.06
C ILE A 561 -18.83 20.95 14.52
N ASP A 562 -19.53 20.38 15.50
CA ASP A 562 -19.11 20.55 16.89
C ASP A 562 -17.79 19.81 17.15
N LEU A 563 -16.75 20.53 17.56
CA LEU A 563 -15.40 20.01 17.83
C LEU A 563 -14.95 20.22 19.29
N THR A 564 -15.89 20.54 20.19
CA THR A 564 -15.61 20.87 21.61
C THR A 564 -15.06 19.72 22.45
N GLU A 565 -15.10 18.48 21.94
CA GLU A 565 -14.55 17.28 22.60
C GLU A 565 -13.24 16.77 21.97
N VAL A 566 -12.75 17.37 20.88
CA VAL A 566 -11.77 16.73 19.97
C VAL A 566 -10.54 17.61 19.75
N ASP A 567 -9.36 16.99 19.83
CA ASP A 567 -8.10 17.60 19.42
C ASP A 567 -8.13 17.88 17.90
N ILE A 568 -8.11 19.16 17.52
CA ILE A 568 -8.17 19.61 16.12
C ILE A 568 -6.78 19.64 15.45
N ARG A 569 -5.68 19.41 16.18
CA ARG A 569 -4.31 19.47 15.62
C ARG A 569 -4.10 18.41 14.54
N LEU A 570 -3.50 18.81 13.43
CA LEU A 570 -3.07 17.90 12.37
C LEU A 570 -1.58 17.51 12.52
N PRO A 571 -1.17 16.30 12.09
CA PRO A 571 0.24 15.94 11.98
C PRO A 571 0.98 16.83 10.97
N LEU A 572 2.31 16.93 11.12
CA LEU A 572 3.19 17.56 10.13
C LEU A 572 3.02 16.88 8.76
N LEU A 573 2.80 17.66 7.70
CA LEU A 573 2.78 17.19 6.31
C LEU A 573 3.81 17.97 5.50
N VAL A 574 4.72 17.24 4.85
CA VAL A 574 5.78 17.81 3.99
C VAL A 574 5.69 17.20 2.59
N TYR A 575 5.55 18.05 1.58
CA TYR A 575 5.77 17.69 0.18
C TYR A 575 7.26 17.88 -0.13
N VAL A 576 7.85 16.86 -0.78
CA VAL A 576 9.24 16.84 -1.23
C VAL A 576 9.25 16.44 -2.71
N SER A 577 9.99 17.18 -3.52
CA SER A 577 10.48 16.70 -4.81
C SER A 577 11.99 16.93 -4.83
N ARG A 578 12.75 15.85 -5.03
CA ARG A 578 14.22 15.89 -5.03
C ARG A 578 14.76 16.53 -6.30
N GLU A 579 15.97 17.08 -6.24
CA GLU A 579 16.58 17.66 -7.44
C GLU A 579 16.93 16.59 -8.47
N LYS A 580 16.69 16.90 -9.74
CA LYS A 580 17.06 16.06 -10.89
C LYS A 580 17.86 16.89 -11.88
N ARG A 581 18.89 16.30 -12.48
CA ARG A 581 19.82 16.93 -13.43
C ARG A 581 20.29 15.91 -14.46
N PRO A 582 20.48 16.32 -15.73
CA PRO A 582 20.96 15.43 -16.78
C PRO A 582 22.38 14.94 -16.44
N GLY A 583 22.61 13.63 -16.63
CA GLY A 583 23.90 12.99 -16.34
C GLY A 583 24.01 12.34 -14.95
N TYR A 584 23.04 12.53 -14.05
CA TYR A 584 22.95 11.80 -12.77
C TYR A 584 21.91 10.68 -12.85
N ASP A 585 22.22 9.48 -12.34
CA ASP A 585 21.21 8.42 -12.17
C ASP A 585 20.39 8.64 -10.89
N HIS A 586 19.09 8.83 -11.06
CA HIS A 586 18.16 9.08 -9.98
C HIS A 586 17.67 7.80 -9.26
N ASN A 587 18.07 6.59 -9.67
CA ASN A 587 17.82 5.35 -8.91
C ASN A 587 16.33 5.07 -8.55
N LYS A 588 15.38 5.68 -9.28
CA LYS A 588 13.92 5.53 -9.12
C LYS A 588 13.49 5.66 -7.64
N LYS A 589 12.59 4.79 -7.16
CA LYS A 589 12.07 4.77 -5.79
C LYS A 589 13.17 4.68 -4.73
N ALA A 590 14.26 3.93 -4.96
CA ALA A 590 15.35 3.81 -3.98
C ALA A 590 15.99 5.18 -3.65
N GLY A 591 16.25 6.00 -4.68
CA GLY A 591 16.78 7.35 -4.49
C GLY A 591 15.77 8.32 -3.89
N ALA A 592 14.49 8.21 -4.24
CA ALA A 592 13.40 9.00 -3.63
C ALA A 592 13.31 8.73 -2.12
N MET A 593 13.32 7.45 -1.74
CA MET A 593 13.31 7.01 -0.34
C MET A 593 14.55 7.49 0.43
N ASN A 594 15.75 7.44 -0.17
CA ASN A 594 16.96 7.93 0.47
C ASN A 594 16.95 9.46 0.66
N ALA A 595 16.44 10.22 -0.31
CA ALA A 595 16.22 11.66 -0.15
C ALA A 595 15.25 11.97 1.00
N LEU A 596 14.12 11.24 1.10
CA LEU A 596 13.20 11.36 2.23
C LEU A 596 13.86 11.04 3.58
N VAL A 597 14.70 9.99 3.68
CA VAL A 597 15.43 9.67 4.93
C VAL A 597 16.25 10.87 5.39
N ARG A 598 16.98 11.54 4.47
CA ARG A 598 17.83 12.69 4.79
C ARG A 598 17.03 13.93 5.18
N ALA A 599 16.05 14.35 4.37
CA ALA A 599 15.20 15.49 4.68
C ALA A 599 14.46 15.31 6.02
N SER A 600 13.86 14.14 6.24
CA SER A 600 13.17 13.81 7.48
C SER A 600 14.13 13.73 8.68
N ALA A 601 15.39 13.28 8.51
CA ALA A 601 16.38 13.27 9.61
C ALA A 601 16.71 14.66 10.15
N ILE A 602 16.60 15.69 9.31
CA ILE A 602 16.84 17.09 9.66
C ILE A 602 15.56 17.74 10.20
N MET A 603 14.41 17.44 9.60
CA MET A 603 13.14 18.09 9.95
C MET A 603 12.41 17.48 11.15
N SER A 604 12.28 16.15 11.23
CA SER A 604 11.45 15.43 12.23
C SER A 604 12.22 14.45 13.09
N ASN A 605 13.21 13.80 12.51
CA ASN A 605 14.11 12.83 13.12
C ASN A 605 13.40 11.67 13.87
N GLY A 606 12.23 11.24 13.38
CA GLY A 606 11.49 10.13 13.97
C GLY A 606 12.32 8.83 13.92
N PRO A 607 12.56 8.15 15.05
CA PRO A 607 13.43 6.96 15.08
C PRO A 607 12.87 5.75 14.32
N PHE A 608 11.59 5.79 13.95
CA PHE A 608 10.94 4.77 13.12
C PHE A 608 10.35 5.40 11.85
N ILE A 609 10.48 4.68 10.73
CA ILE A 609 10.03 5.12 9.40
C ILE A 609 9.07 4.06 8.85
N LEU A 610 7.80 4.41 8.63
CA LEU A 610 6.83 3.56 7.93
C LEU A 610 6.85 3.88 6.44
N ASN A 611 7.14 2.89 5.60
CA ASN A 611 7.02 3.06 4.15
C ASN A 611 5.67 2.56 3.62
N LEU A 612 5.01 3.38 2.79
CA LEU A 612 3.80 3.06 2.05
C LEU A 612 3.93 3.48 0.58
N ASP A 613 3.35 2.67 -0.31
CA ASP A 613 3.10 3.07 -1.70
C ASP A 613 1.87 3.99 -1.76
N CYS A 614 1.78 4.85 -2.79
CA CYS A 614 0.69 5.83 -2.93
C CYS A 614 -0.72 5.21 -2.99
N ASP A 615 -0.82 3.93 -3.36
CA ASP A 615 -2.04 3.15 -3.44
C ASP A 615 -2.35 2.34 -2.16
N HIS A 616 -1.50 2.38 -1.12
CA HIS A 616 -1.65 1.63 0.13
C HIS A 616 -1.99 2.54 1.31
N TYR A 617 -3.22 2.47 1.79
CA TYR A 617 -3.75 3.31 2.86
C TYR A 617 -3.92 2.54 4.19
N ILE A 618 -4.13 3.27 5.30
CA ILE A 618 -4.33 2.70 6.65
C ILE A 618 -5.81 2.29 6.82
N TYR A 619 -6.04 0.98 6.91
CA TYR A 619 -7.38 0.40 7.05
C TYR A 619 -7.80 0.31 8.53
N ASN A 620 -6.92 -0.25 9.36
CA ASN A 620 -7.06 -0.30 10.82
C ASN A 620 -6.29 0.88 11.44
N SER A 621 -7.01 1.79 12.10
CA SER A 621 -6.43 3.00 12.72
C SER A 621 -5.33 2.71 13.76
N GLN A 622 -5.39 1.54 14.40
CA GLN A 622 -4.49 1.12 15.48
C GLN A 622 -3.19 0.45 14.98
N ALA A 623 -3.02 0.25 13.66
CA ALA A 623 -1.89 -0.47 13.08
C ALA A 623 -0.51 0.08 13.50
N LEU A 624 -0.39 1.40 13.64
CA LEU A 624 0.84 2.06 14.12
C LEU A 624 1.20 1.60 15.54
N ARG A 625 0.19 1.54 16.43
CA ARG A 625 0.36 1.06 17.82
C ARG A 625 0.71 -0.42 17.89
N GLU A 626 0.10 -1.26 17.04
CA GLU A 626 0.43 -2.69 16.94
C GLU A 626 1.89 -2.89 16.51
N GLY A 627 2.38 -2.11 15.53
CA GLY A 627 3.79 -2.11 15.12
C GLY A 627 4.74 -1.65 16.24
N MET A 628 4.37 -0.59 16.96
CA MET A 628 5.17 -0.07 18.08
C MET A 628 5.27 -1.05 19.26
N CYS A 629 4.26 -1.89 19.51
CA CYS A 629 4.37 -2.96 20.50
C CYS A 629 5.56 -3.87 20.22
N PHE A 630 5.81 -4.25 18.96
CA PHE A 630 6.96 -5.09 18.61
C PHE A 630 8.30 -4.37 18.75
N MET A 631 8.38 -3.08 18.38
CA MET A 631 9.62 -2.30 18.48
C MET A 631 10.04 -2.01 19.93
N MET A 632 9.08 -1.88 20.85
CA MET A 632 9.32 -1.47 22.24
C MET A 632 9.31 -2.64 23.26
N ASP A 633 8.98 -3.87 22.85
CA ASP A 633 9.00 -5.05 23.72
C ASP A 633 10.43 -5.54 24.04
N ARG A 634 10.52 -6.48 24.99
CA ARG A 634 11.76 -7.16 25.42
C ARG A 634 12.60 -7.70 24.25
N GLY A 635 13.63 -6.95 23.87
CA GLY A 635 14.56 -7.32 22.81
C GLY A 635 14.21 -6.79 21.42
N GLY A 636 13.28 -5.82 21.33
CA GLY A 636 12.97 -5.04 20.13
C GLY A 636 14.11 -4.11 19.67
N ASP A 637 15.10 -3.88 20.54
CA ASP A 637 16.41 -3.28 20.25
C ASP A 637 17.22 -4.01 19.16
N ARG A 638 16.84 -5.24 18.81
CA ARG A 638 17.44 -6.05 17.73
C ARG A 638 16.53 -6.20 16.50
N ILE A 639 15.40 -5.49 16.47
CA ILE A 639 14.48 -5.48 15.31
C ILE A 639 14.88 -4.32 14.38
N CYS A 640 15.11 -4.62 13.10
CA CYS A 640 15.35 -3.63 12.05
C CYS A 640 14.08 -3.16 11.36
N TYR A 641 13.07 -4.03 11.20
CA TYR A 641 11.75 -3.65 10.70
C TYR A 641 10.63 -4.61 11.15
N VAL A 642 9.40 -4.08 11.18
CA VAL A 642 8.16 -4.85 11.33
C VAL A 642 7.42 -4.79 10.00
N GLN A 643 7.26 -5.94 9.34
CA GLN A 643 6.51 -6.07 8.09
C GLN A 643 5.08 -6.49 8.41
N PHE A 644 4.10 -5.80 7.82
CA PHE A 644 2.69 -6.16 7.87
C PHE A 644 2.29 -6.96 6.61
N PRO A 645 1.21 -7.76 6.64
CA PRO A 645 0.63 -8.34 5.44
C PRO A 645 0.16 -7.25 4.49
N GLN A 646 0.47 -7.40 3.19
CA GLN A 646 -0.21 -6.62 2.16
C GLN A 646 -1.55 -7.28 1.84
N ARG A 647 -2.56 -6.45 1.63
CA ARG A 647 -3.95 -6.84 1.38
C ARG A 647 -4.51 -5.90 0.34
N PHE A 648 -5.42 -6.40 -0.49
CA PHE A 648 -5.92 -5.67 -1.65
C PHE A 648 -7.44 -5.59 -1.68
N GLU A 649 -7.96 -4.51 -2.26
CA GLU A 649 -9.37 -4.30 -2.58
C GLU A 649 -9.57 -4.31 -4.12
N GLY A 650 -10.82 -4.34 -4.56
CA GLY A 650 -11.17 -4.41 -6.01
C GLY A 650 -10.92 -5.78 -6.66
N ILE A 651 -10.77 -6.85 -5.89
CA ILE A 651 -10.57 -8.21 -6.42
C ILE A 651 -11.94 -8.90 -6.66
N ASP A 652 -12.08 -9.50 -7.84
CA ASP A 652 -13.17 -10.41 -8.23
C ASP A 652 -13.47 -11.43 -7.10
N PRO A 653 -14.73 -11.62 -6.66
CA PRO A 653 -15.09 -12.70 -5.74
C PRO A 653 -14.65 -14.09 -6.21
N SER A 654 -14.45 -14.27 -7.52
CA SER A 654 -13.87 -15.48 -8.14
C SER A 654 -12.34 -15.43 -8.34
N ASP A 655 -11.61 -14.53 -7.65
CA ASP A 655 -10.15 -14.21 -7.71
C ASP A 655 -9.33 -15.12 -8.64
N ARG A 656 -9.48 -14.89 -9.94
CA ARG A 656 -9.04 -15.80 -11.00
C ARG A 656 -7.52 -15.88 -11.16
N TYR A 657 -6.82 -14.87 -10.65
CA TYR A 657 -5.39 -14.66 -10.85
C TYR A 657 -4.59 -14.68 -9.53
N ALA A 658 -5.22 -15.18 -8.45
CA ALA A 658 -4.65 -15.28 -7.10
C ALA A 658 -4.05 -13.95 -6.61
N ASN A 659 -4.76 -12.85 -6.85
CA ASN A 659 -4.28 -11.49 -6.55
C ASN A 659 -4.15 -11.24 -5.04
N HIS A 660 -4.91 -11.93 -4.18
CA HIS A 660 -4.73 -11.84 -2.72
C HIS A 660 -3.39 -12.40 -2.23
N ASN A 661 -2.77 -13.32 -2.98
CA ASN A 661 -1.47 -13.94 -2.67
C ASN A 661 -1.33 -14.48 -1.22
N THR A 662 -2.41 -15.04 -0.67
CA THR A 662 -2.51 -15.45 0.74
C THR A 662 -1.50 -16.56 1.11
N VAL A 663 -1.14 -17.45 0.17
CA VAL A 663 -0.11 -18.47 0.41
C VAL A 663 1.24 -17.83 0.78
N PHE A 664 1.65 -16.77 0.08
CA PHE A 664 2.89 -16.07 0.36
C PHE A 664 2.85 -15.31 1.70
N PHE A 665 1.76 -14.56 1.95
CA PHE A 665 1.64 -13.73 3.15
C PHE A 665 1.31 -14.52 4.42
N ASP A 666 0.53 -15.59 4.33
CA ASP A 666 -0.03 -16.28 5.49
C ASP A 666 0.51 -17.71 5.71
N VAL A 667 1.24 -18.28 4.73
CA VAL A 667 2.14 -19.44 4.96
C VAL A 667 3.59 -18.95 5.07
N ASN A 668 4.15 -18.40 3.98
CA ASN A 668 5.59 -18.23 3.86
C ASN A 668 6.15 -17.16 4.82
N MET A 669 5.52 -15.98 4.95
CA MET A 669 6.03 -14.95 5.89
C MET A 669 5.90 -15.36 7.37
N ARG A 670 4.84 -16.08 7.74
CA ARG A 670 4.66 -16.65 9.09
C ARG A 670 5.66 -17.77 9.41
N ALA A 671 6.17 -18.48 8.40
CA ALA A 671 7.31 -19.37 8.54
C ALA A 671 8.63 -18.63 8.77
N LEU A 672 8.91 -17.59 7.98
CA LEU A 672 10.17 -16.83 8.06
C LEU A 672 10.33 -16.06 9.39
N ASP A 673 9.22 -15.59 9.98
CA ASP A 673 9.21 -14.94 11.30
C ASP A 673 9.81 -15.82 12.44
N GLY A 674 9.64 -17.15 12.34
CA GLY A 674 10.23 -18.07 13.31
C GLY A 674 11.73 -18.28 13.16
N ILE A 675 12.30 -17.93 12.00
CA ILE A 675 13.73 -18.08 11.70
C ILE A 675 14.48 -16.80 12.09
N GLN A 676 14.54 -15.80 11.22
CA GLN A 676 15.18 -14.51 11.49
C GLN A 676 14.24 -13.33 11.26
N GLY A 677 13.15 -13.53 10.53
CA GLY A 677 12.15 -12.52 10.18
C GLY A 677 11.69 -12.62 8.72
N PRO A 678 10.52 -12.06 8.36
CA PRO A 678 10.07 -11.93 6.97
C PRO A 678 11.01 -11.06 6.12
N VAL A 679 11.04 -11.29 4.80
CA VAL A 679 11.70 -10.36 3.87
C VAL A 679 10.90 -9.04 3.79
N TYR A 680 11.56 -7.95 3.39
CA TYR A 680 10.88 -6.70 3.07
C TYR A 680 10.29 -6.79 1.65
N VAL A 681 9.09 -6.26 1.46
CA VAL A 681 8.27 -6.41 0.24
C VAL A 681 7.72 -5.06 -0.30
N GLY A 682 8.47 -3.97 -0.14
CA GLY A 682 8.23 -2.71 -0.86
C GLY A 682 7.23 -1.73 -0.23
N THR A 683 6.25 -2.19 0.56
CA THR A 683 5.24 -1.36 1.27
C THR A 683 4.70 -2.06 2.53
N GLY A 684 4.11 -1.30 3.44
CA GLY A 684 3.52 -1.78 4.70
C GLY A 684 4.57 -2.20 5.74
N CYS A 685 5.66 -1.44 5.86
CA CYS A 685 6.83 -1.84 6.65
C CYS A 685 7.35 -0.70 7.54
N LEU A 686 7.38 -0.93 8.87
CA LEU A 686 7.88 0.00 9.87
C LEU A 686 9.36 -0.31 10.16
N PHE A 687 10.27 0.49 9.62
CA PHE A 687 11.72 0.41 9.80
C PHE A 687 12.21 1.13 11.05
N ARG A 688 13.34 0.67 11.59
CA ARG A 688 14.19 1.40 12.55
C ARG A 688 15.21 2.24 11.78
N ARG A 689 15.19 3.56 11.95
CA ARG A 689 16.04 4.53 11.23
C ARG A 689 17.53 4.18 11.29
N THR A 690 18.05 3.82 12.47
CA THR A 690 19.47 3.42 12.64
C THR A 690 19.87 2.14 11.92
N ALA A 691 18.94 1.23 11.65
CA ALA A 691 19.22 0.02 10.87
C ALA A 691 19.30 0.33 9.35
N LEU A 692 18.58 1.35 8.87
CA LEU A 692 18.71 1.89 7.51
C LEU A 692 20.02 2.68 7.32
N TYR A 693 20.46 3.42 8.35
CA TYR A 693 21.82 3.99 8.42
C TYR A 693 22.94 2.94 8.43
N GLY A 694 22.60 1.65 8.42
CA GLY A 694 23.55 0.58 8.18
C GLY A 694 24.41 0.20 9.38
N PHE A 695 24.07 0.69 10.58
CA PHE A 695 24.69 0.29 11.83
C PHE A 695 24.42 -1.19 12.17
N ASP A 696 25.25 -1.72 13.05
CA ASP A 696 25.22 -3.10 13.54
C ASP A 696 24.34 -3.21 14.81
N PRO A 697 23.54 -4.29 14.98
CA PRO A 697 22.64 -4.41 16.12
C PRO A 697 23.35 -4.50 17.48
N PRO A 698 22.82 -3.87 18.55
CA PRO A 698 23.57 -3.54 19.78
C PRO A 698 24.02 -4.72 20.66
N ARG A 699 23.68 -5.97 20.31
CA ARG A 699 24.05 -7.18 21.09
C ARG A 699 24.84 -8.21 20.28
N ILE A 700 25.72 -7.77 19.36
CA ILE A 700 26.59 -8.67 18.60
C ILE A 700 27.68 -9.32 19.48
N LYS A 701 28.36 -8.54 20.35
CA LYS A 701 29.51 -9.01 21.15
C LYS A 701 29.19 -10.26 22.00
N GLU A 702 27.96 -10.40 22.52
CA GLU A 702 27.53 -11.56 23.33
C GLU A 702 27.62 -12.93 22.61
N ARG A 703 27.66 -12.98 21.27
CA ARG A 703 27.57 -14.24 20.50
C ARG A 703 28.89 -14.88 20.11
N GLN A 704 30.03 -14.21 20.21
CA GLN A 704 31.33 -14.78 19.84
C GLN A 704 31.92 -15.73 20.90
N GLY A 705 31.39 -15.73 22.14
CA GLY A 705 31.82 -16.67 23.19
C GLY A 705 31.34 -18.13 23.02
N GLY A 706 30.65 -18.47 21.92
CA GLY A 706 30.02 -19.77 21.72
C GLY A 706 30.73 -20.69 20.72
N CYS A 707 31.22 -21.83 21.21
CA CYS A 707 31.48 -23.06 20.42
C CYS A 707 32.70 -23.08 19.46
N CYS A 708 33.87 -22.54 19.86
CA CYS A 708 35.16 -22.80 19.17
C CYS A 708 36.37 -22.84 20.13
N GLY A 709 36.24 -23.53 21.27
CA GLY A 709 37.21 -23.48 22.39
C GLY A 709 38.53 -24.27 22.23
N PHE A 710 38.89 -24.79 21.06
CA PHE A 710 40.02 -25.73 20.90
C PHE A 710 41.30 -25.17 20.26
N PHE A 711 41.32 -23.94 19.75
CA PHE A 711 42.51 -23.36 19.08
C PHE A 711 42.86 -21.92 19.52
N SER A 712 42.84 -21.66 20.83
CA SER A 712 43.34 -20.39 21.39
C SER A 712 44.86 -20.35 21.47
N ARG A 713 45.51 -19.73 20.47
CA ARG A 713 46.95 -19.39 20.52
C ARG A 713 47.23 -18.43 21.69
N ARG A 714 47.97 -18.88 22.70
CA ARG A 714 48.49 -18.00 23.77
C ARG A 714 49.36 -16.88 23.17
N LYS A 715 49.03 -15.62 23.46
CA LYS A 715 50.03 -14.55 23.65
C LYS A 715 49.99 -14.10 25.12
N LYS A 716 51.13 -13.61 25.62
CA LYS A 716 51.34 -13.35 27.05
C LYS A 716 50.62 -12.08 27.48
N ALA A 717 50.07 -12.08 28.70
CA ALA A 717 49.85 -10.85 29.45
C ALA A 717 51.20 -10.29 29.94
N ALA A 718 51.29 -8.97 30.05
CA ALA A 718 52.35 -8.28 30.78
C ALA A 718 51.67 -7.36 31.81
N SER A 719 52.22 -7.33 33.03
CA SER A 719 51.66 -6.62 34.18
C SER A 719 52.38 -5.30 34.45
N VAL A 720 51.64 -4.26 34.85
CA VAL A 720 51.98 -3.34 35.95
C VAL A 720 50.66 -2.89 36.59
N ALA A 721 50.66 -2.56 37.89
CA ALA A 721 49.50 -2.01 38.60
C ALA A 721 49.95 -0.93 39.60
N SER A 722 49.16 0.14 39.77
CA SER A 722 49.13 1.00 40.98
C SER A 722 48.13 2.16 40.87
N ALA A 723 47.25 2.32 41.87
CA ALA A 723 46.54 3.56 42.28
C ALA A 723 45.60 4.24 41.26
N SER A 724 44.54 4.96 41.65
CA SER A 724 43.84 5.09 42.96
C SER A 724 42.40 5.60 42.73
N ASP A 725 41.50 5.36 43.69
CA ASP A 725 40.10 5.81 43.61
C ASP A 725 39.91 7.32 43.53
N ILE A 726 38.93 7.77 42.74
CA ILE A 726 38.08 8.95 42.97
C ILE A 726 36.76 8.74 42.19
N SER A 727 35.66 9.25 42.72
CA SER A 727 34.30 8.90 42.28
C SER A 727 33.65 9.91 41.33
N SER A 728 33.15 9.43 40.18
CA SER A 728 32.08 10.09 39.40
C SER A 728 31.26 9.05 38.64
N GLN A 729 29.98 8.90 38.97
CA GLN A 729 29.06 8.03 38.23
C GLN A 729 28.48 8.79 37.03
N GLU A 730 28.97 8.50 35.81
CA GLU A 730 28.35 8.96 34.58
C GLU A 730 27.83 7.79 33.72
N SER A 731 26.52 7.83 33.47
CA SER A 731 25.90 7.62 32.16
C SER A 731 26.67 6.76 31.14
N GLN A 732 26.57 5.43 31.24
CA GLN A 732 27.09 4.51 30.22
C GLN A 732 26.38 4.71 28.86
N SER A 733 26.96 5.58 28.02
CA SER A 733 26.53 5.79 26.64
C SER A 733 27.22 4.78 25.70
N VAL A 734 26.46 4.21 24.76
CA VAL A 734 26.92 3.13 23.85
C VAL A 734 27.94 3.64 22.80
N VAL A 735 28.26 4.93 22.81
CA VAL A 735 29.33 5.53 21.99
C VAL A 735 30.72 5.29 22.60
N GLY A 736 30.81 5.05 23.92
CA GLY A 736 32.06 4.99 24.68
C GLY A 736 32.64 3.60 24.95
N GLU A 737 32.72 2.69 23.96
CA GLU A 737 33.59 1.50 24.06
C GLU A 737 33.99 0.91 22.68
N TYR A 738 34.56 1.77 21.82
CA TYR A 738 35.20 1.43 20.55
C TYR A 738 36.71 1.14 20.72
N ASP A 739 37.07 0.35 21.74
CA ASP A 739 38.45 0.01 22.10
C ASP A 739 39.13 -1.00 21.15
N ASN A 740 38.80 -0.92 19.86
CA ASN A 740 39.60 -1.35 18.71
C ASN A 740 39.11 -0.54 17.51
N GLU A 741 40.00 0.30 16.96
CA GLU A 741 39.75 1.31 15.93
C GLU A 741 38.83 2.47 16.37
N GLU A 742 39.44 3.65 16.55
CA GLU A 742 38.76 4.93 16.42
C GLU A 742 37.94 4.92 15.12
N MET A 743 36.65 5.26 15.18
CA MET A 743 35.85 5.44 13.97
C MET A 743 36.32 6.73 13.28
N ASN A 744 37.39 6.57 12.50
CA ASN A 744 38.24 7.63 11.96
C ASN A 744 37.39 8.78 11.41
N VAL A 745 37.48 9.96 12.02
CA VAL A 745 36.53 11.08 11.80
C VAL A 745 36.49 11.48 10.32
N SER A 746 37.59 11.29 9.58
CA SER A 746 37.70 11.48 8.13
C SER A 746 36.76 10.59 7.28
N LEU A 747 36.24 9.49 7.83
CA LEU A 747 35.31 8.57 7.16
C LEU A 747 33.84 8.97 7.34
N ILE A 748 33.48 9.71 8.39
CA ILE A 748 32.07 10.05 8.68
C ILE A 748 31.45 10.86 7.52
N PRO A 749 32.11 11.88 6.94
CA PRO A 749 31.58 12.59 5.77
C PRO A 749 31.48 11.70 4.52
N ARG A 750 32.39 10.72 4.36
CA ARG A 750 32.31 9.73 3.27
C ARG A 750 31.15 8.76 3.46
N THR A 751 30.74 8.46 4.69
CA THR A 751 29.58 7.59 4.94
C THR A 751 28.26 8.33 4.77
N PHE A 752 28.07 9.48 5.43
CA PHE A 752 26.76 10.12 5.54
C PHE A 752 26.58 11.40 4.70
N GLY A 753 27.66 11.98 4.17
CA GLY A 753 27.69 13.31 3.56
C GLY A 753 28.19 14.39 4.52
N ASN A 754 28.31 15.63 4.03
CA ASN A 754 29.00 16.72 4.74
C ASN A 754 28.13 17.49 5.76
N SER A 755 26.84 17.17 5.90
CA SER A 755 25.93 17.90 6.80
C SER A 755 26.16 17.51 8.27
N SER A 756 26.54 18.48 9.10
CA SER A 756 26.69 18.28 10.55
C SER A 756 25.35 17.99 11.23
N ILE A 757 24.29 18.69 10.84
CA ILE A 757 22.93 18.53 11.39
C ILE A 757 22.42 17.10 11.14
N LEU A 758 22.68 16.54 9.95
CA LEU A 758 22.37 15.13 9.64
C LEU A 758 23.19 14.14 10.50
N ILE A 759 24.44 14.45 10.83
CA ILE A 759 25.31 13.58 11.62
C ILE A 759 24.90 13.56 13.10
N ASP A 760 24.58 14.72 13.68
CA ASP A 760 24.16 14.78 15.09
C ASP A 760 22.75 14.23 15.30
N SER A 761 21.85 14.35 14.31
CA SER A 761 20.49 13.80 14.40
C SER A 761 20.48 12.26 14.51
N ILE A 762 21.49 11.55 13.96
CA ILE A 762 21.66 10.10 14.11
C ILE A 762 21.71 9.66 15.58
N ARG A 763 22.46 10.39 16.43
CA ARG A 763 22.61 10.08 17.86
C ARG A 763 21.29 10.22 18.61
N VAL A 764 20.55 11.29 18.29
CA VAL A 764 19.22 11.55 18.85
C VAL A 764 18.25 10.44 18.46
N ALA A 765 18.18 10.07 17.17
CA ALA A 765 17.32 8.98 16.70
C ALA A 765 17.67 7.61 17.34
N GLU A 766 18.97 7.33 17.56
CA GLU A 766 19.40 6.11 18.21
C GLU A 766 18.89 6.04 19.66
N PHE A 767 18.99 7.15 20.41
CA PHE A 767 18.48 7.24 21.78
C PHE A 767 16.94 7.17 21.85
N GLN A 768 16.23 7.97 21.03
CA GLN A 768 14.75 7.99 21.04
C GLN A 768 14.16 6.60 20.70
N GLY A 769 14.79 5.87 19.78
CA GLY A 769 14.36 4.54 19.34
C GLY A 769 14.62 3.40 20.32
N ARG A 770 15.24 3.64 21.49
CA ARG A 770 15.47 2.59 22.51
C ARG A 770 14.17 2.26 23.25
N PRO A 771 13.91 0.98 23.58
CA PRO A 771 12.81 0.58 24.46
C PRO A 771 13.01 1.12 25.89
N LEU A 772 11.97 1.09 26.72
CA LEU A 772 12.07 1.53 28.12
C LEU A 772 12.82 0.53 29.02
N ALA A 773 13.59 1.06 29.97
CA ALA A 773 14.49 0.30 30.85
C ALA A 773 13.83 -0.35 32.10
N ASP A 774 12.50 -0.41 32.17
CA ASP A 774 11.72 -0.83 33.36
C ASP A 774 11.78 -2.34 33.74
N HIS A 775 12.59 -3.15 33.06
CA HIS A 775 12.89 -4.52 33.48
C HIS A 775 14.29 -4.94 33.03
N SER A 776 15.02 -5.64 33.90
CA SER A 776 16.32 -6.30 33.64
C SER A 776 16.47 -7.14 32.35
N CYS A 777 15.37 -7.50 31.66
CA CYS A 777 15.43 -8.09 30.31
C CYS A 777 15.90 -7.09 29.24
N VAL A 778 15.66 -5.80 29.45
CA VAL A 778 15.98 -4.69 28.54
C VAL A 778 17.35 -4.12 28.89
N LYS A 779 18.42 -4.81 28.45
CA LYS A 779 19.82 -4.40 28.70
C LYS A 779 20.22 -3.06 28.05
N ASN A 780 19.61 -2.68 26.94
CA ASN A 780 19.80 -1.38 26.31
C ASN A 780 18.42 -0.73 26.18
N GLY A 781 18.13 0.19 27.10
CA GLY A 781 16.88 0.93 27.16
C GLY A 781 17.12 2.36 27.61
N ARG A 782 16.12 3.21 27.40
CA ARG A 782 16.10 4.61 27.86
C ARG A 782 15.28 4.74 29.16
N PRO A 783 15.49 5.79 29.97
CA PRO A 783 14.63 6.09 31.11
C PRO A 783 13.19 6.46 30.67
N PRO A 784 12.18 6.23 31.52
CA PRO A 784 10.79 6.61 31.24
C PRO A 784 10.62 8.14 31.19
N GLY A 785 9.69 8.59 30.35
CA GLY A 785 9.33 10.00 30.20
C GLY A 785 10.29 10.83 29.35
N ALA A 786 11.38 10.25 28.85
CA ALA A 786 12.43 10.94 28.11
C ALA A 786 11.96 11.64 26.80
N LEU A 787 10.81 11.23 26.23
CA LEU A 787 10.24 11.82 25.02
C LEU A 787 9.01 12.71 25.29
N THR A 788 8.74 13.06 26.55
CA THR A 788 7.65 13.98 26.93
C THR A 788 8.00 15.46 26.76
N LEU A 789 9.26 15.76 26.39
CA LEU A 789 9.72 17.09 26.00
C LEU A 789 9.07 17.52 24.67
N PRO A 790 8.76 18.82 24.50
CA PRO A 790 8.32 19.36 23.22
C PRO A 790 9.42 19.22 22.17
N ARG A 791 9.02 19.19 20.90
CA ARG A 791 9.94 19.22 19.74
C ARG A 791 10.21 20.68 19.35
N ASP A 792 11.46 20.98 19.00
CA ASP A 792 11.86 22.30 18.52
C ASP A 792 11.12 22.68 17.22
N LEU A 793 10.84 23.98 17.06
CA LEU A 793 10.15 24.50 15.89
C LEU A 793 11.08 24.48 14.66
N LEU A 794 10.51 24.22 13.48
CA LEU A 794 11.24 24.26 12.21
C LEU A 794 11.63 25.71 11.86
N ASP A 795 12.91 26.03 12.01
CA ASP A 795 13.47 27.28 11.51
C ASP A 795 13.76 27.24 9.99
N ALA A 796 13.82 28.41 9.36
CA ALA A 796 14.16 28.56 7.95
C ALA A 796 15.55 28.00 7.60
N SER A 797 16.53 28.10 8.50
CA SER A 797 17.87 27.49 8.30
C SER A 797 17.80 25.95 8.20
N THR A 798 16.96 25.33 9.04
CA THR A 798 16.73 23.87 9.04
C THR A 798 16.05 23.41 7.73
N VAL A 799 15.14 24.21 7.17
CA VAL A 799 14.53 23.91 5.87
C VAL A 799 15.52 24.11 4.72
N ALA A 800 16.37 25.14 4.77
CA ALA A 800 17.42 25.36 3.77
C ALA A 800 18.45 24.20 3.72
N GLU A 801 18.87 23.67 4.88
CA GLU A 801 19.72 22.47 4.93
C GLU A 801 18.95 21.21 4.50
N ALA A 802 17.66 21.09 4.82
CA ALA A 802 16.84 19.99 4.30
C ALA A 802 16.78 19.98 2.75
N ILE A 803 16.78 21.17 2.11
CA ILE A 803 16.90 21.32 0.66
C ILE A 803 18.32 20.95 0.18
N SER A 804 19.37 21.33 0.90
CA SER A 804 20.76 21.02 0.54
C SER A 804 21.00 19.50 0.46
N VAL A 805 20.43 18.70 1.37
CA VAL A 805 20.63 17.25 1.41
C VAL A 805 19.79 16.43 0.42
N ILE A 806 18.77 17.01 -0.23
CA ILE A 806 17.99 16.35 -1.30
C ILE A 806 18.51 16.65 -2.72
N SER A 807 19.61 17.41 -2.82
CA SER A 807 20.28 17.71 -4.09
C SER A 807 20.91 16.46 -4.73
N CYS A 808 21.02 16.44 -6.07
CA CYS A 808 21.50 15.26 -6.80
C CYS A 808 23.01 15.00 -6.58
N TRP A 809 23.78 16.02 -6.20
CA TRP A 809 25.21 15.90 -5.91
C TRP A 809 25.50 15.45 -4.47
N TYR A 810 24.53 15.50 -3.54
CA TYR A 810 24.76 15.11 -2.13
C TYR A 810 25.20 13.64 -1.98
N GLU A 811 24.80 12.79 -2.92
CA GLU A 811 25.11 11.36 -2.88
C GLU A 811 26.47 11.02 -3.53
N ASP A 812 27.06 11.93 -4.32
CA ASP A 812 28.35 11.71 -4.97
C ASP A 812 29.48 11.51 -3.94
N LYS A 813 30.35 10.53 -4.20
CA LYS A 813 31.43 10.05 -3.32
C LYS A 813 30.99 9.60 -1.91
N THR A 814 29.69 9.46 -1.63
CA THR A 814 29.18 8.93 -0.35
C THR A 814 28.89 7.42 -0.39
N GLU A 815 28.60 6.82 0.77
CA GLU A 815 28.12 5.43 0.85
C GLU A 815 26.57 5.28 0.78
N TRP A 816 25.82 6.36 0.46
CA TRP A 816 24.38 6.30 0.20
C TRP A 816 24.07 5.41 -1.02
N GLY A 817 23.04 4.57 -0.92
CA GLY A 817 22.69 3.57 -1.93
C GLY A 817 23.66 2.38 -2.04
N GLY A 818 24.97 2.64 -1.93
CA GLY A 818 26.04 1.63 -1.96
C GLY A 818 26.15 0.79 -0.68
N ARG A 819 25.84 1.37 0.50
CA ARG A 819 25.85 0.70 1.81
C ARG A 819 24.76 1.15 2.78
N ILE A 820 24.33 2.40 2.65
CA ILE A 820 23.41 3.11 3.56
C ILE A 820 22.08 3.40 2.84
N GLY A 821 20.96 3.28 3.55
CA GLY A 821 19.61 3.46 3.01
C GLY A 821 19.11 2.28 2.18
N TRP A 822 18.17 2.56 1.28
CA TRP A 822 17.70 1.66 0.23
C TRP A 822 18.81 1.46 -0.82
N ILE A 823 18.98 0.21 -1.26
CA ILE A 823 20.14 -0.19 -2.07
C ILE A 823 19.91 0.06 -3.57
N TYR A 824 20.91 0.66 -4.21
CA TYR A 824 20.88 1.09 -5.61
C TYR A 824 21.23 -0.02 -6.61
N GLY A 825 20.93 0.23 -7.89
CA GLY A 825 21.32 -0.65 -9.00
C GLY A 825 20.56 -1.98 -9.11
N SER A 826 19.37 -2.10 -8.49
CA SER A 826 18.49 -3.27 -8.71
C SER A 826 17.02 -2.88 -8.89
N VAL A 827 16.29 -3.69 -9.65
CA VAL A 827 14.84 -3.57 -9.92
C VAL A 827 13.97 -4.03 -8.73
N THR A 828 14.57 -4.73 -7.75
CA THR A 828 13.95 -5.17 -6.49
C THR A 828 14.81 -4.70 -5.31
N GLU A 829 14.86 -3.39 -5.09
CA GLU A 829 15.64 -2.76 -4.02
C GLU A 829 15.17 -3.20 -2.62
N ASP A 830 13.91 -3.61 -2.50
CA ASP A 830 13.25 -4.02 -1.27
C ASP A 830 13.84 -5.32 -0.69
N VAL A 831 13.86 -6.40 -1.48
CA VAL A 831 14.41 -7.70 -1.08
C VAL A 831 15.91 -7.56 -0.75
N VAL A 832 16.65 -6.76 -1.54
CA VAL A 832 18.08 -6.49 -1.33
C VAL A 832 18.33 -5.72 -0.02
N THR A 833 17.54 -4.67 0.25
CA THR A 833 17.68 -3.85 1.46
C THR A 833 17.40 -4.70 2.71
N GLY A 834 16.30 -5.48 2.70
CA GLY A 834 15.98 -6.43 3.78
C GLY A 834 17.05 -7.52 3.97
N TYR A 835 17.54 -8.12 2.87
CA TYR A 835 18.65 -9.08 2.90
C TYR A 835 19.90 -8.49 3.56
N ARG A 836 20.28 -7.25 3.21
CA ARG A 836 21.49 -6.61 3.74
C ARG A 836 21.38 -6.33 5.24
N MET A 837 20.21 -5.94 5.74
CA MET A 837 19.94 -5.81 7.18
C MET A 837 20.08 -7.17 7.90
N HIS A 838 19.50 -8.23 7.36
CA HIS A 838 19.64 -9.59 7.91
C HIS A 838 21.06 -10.15 7.84
N ASN A 839 21.84 -9.79 6.81
CA ASN A 839 23.24 -10.19 6.67
C ASN A 839 24.16 -9.46 7.68
N ARG A 840 23.82 -8.23 8.10
CA ARG A 840 24.44 -7.57 9.27
C ARG A 840 24.10 -8.26 10.60
N GLY A 841 23.05 -9.08 10.65
CA GLY A 841 22.62 -9.83 11.84
C GLY A 841 21.41 -9.24 12.57
N TRP A 842 20.74 -8.23 12.00
CA TRP A 842 19.44 -7.77 12.47
C TRP A 842 18.36 -8.86 12.33
N LYS A 843 17.17 -8.60 12.86
CA LYS A 843 15.96 -9.41 12.70
C LYS A 843 14.81 -8.52 12.26
N SER A 844 13.89 -9.05 11.47
CA SER A 844 12.57 -8.45 11.30
C SER A 844 11.51 -9.24 12.07
N VAL A 845 10.28 -8.72 12.09
CA VAL A 845 9.10 -9.39 12.66
C VAL A 845 7.94 -9.27 11.69
N TYR A 846 7.12 -10.30 11.60
CA TYR A 846 5.86 -10.26 10.88
C TYR A 846 4.70 -9.95 11.83
N CYS A 847 3.94 -8.88 11.54
CA CYS A 847 2.81 -8.42 12.34
C CYS A 847 1.51 -8.71 11.59
N VAL A 848 0.82 -9.79 11.99
CA VAL A 848 -0.54 -10.10 11.51
C VAL A 848 -1.54 -9.53 12.50
N THR A 849 -2.20 -8.46 12.09
CA THR A 849 -3.18 -7.69 12.86
C THR A 849 -4.58 -8.33 12.77
N LYS A 850 -5.48 -8.05 13.73
CA LYS A 850 -6.82 -8.71 13.79
C LYS A 850 -7.79 -8.21 12.70
N ARG A 851 -7.71 -6.93 12.35
CA ARG A 851 -8.22 -6.33 11.11
C ARG A 851 -7.01 -6.07 10.23
N ASP A 852 -7.16 -6.09 8.90
CA ASP A 852 -6.05 -5.76 7.99
C ASP A 852 -5.46 -4.38 8.35
N ALA A 853 -4.13 -4.31 8.50
CA ALA A 853 -3.45 -3.07 8.88
C ALA A 853 -3.53 -2.02 7.76
N PHE A 854 -3.14 -2.44 6.55
CA PHE A 854 -3.08 -1.63 5.35
C PHE A 854 -3.83 -2.34 4.23
N ARG A 855 -4.42 -1.57 3.31
CA ARG A 855 -5.03 -2.09 2.09
C ARG A 855 -4.65 -1.22 0.89
N GLY A 856 -4.54 -1.81 -0.29
CA GLY A 856 -4.31 -1.09 -1.54
C GLY A 856 -5.00 -1.71 -2.76
N THR A 857 -4.71 -1.21 -3.97
CA THR A 857 -5.40 -1.64 -5.20
C THR A 857 -4.63 -2.72 -5.96
N ALA A 858 -5.23 -3.90 -6.15
CA ALA A 858 -4.63 -4.94 -6.99
C ALA A 858 -4.70 -4.56 -8.49
N PRO A 859 -3.72 -4.99 -9.32
CA PRO A 859 -3.87 -4.91 -10.77
C PRO A 859 -4.98 -5.88 -11.23
N ILE A 860 -6.05 -5.33 -11.81
CA ILE A 860 -7.25 -6.10 -12.15
C ILE A 860 -6.99 -7.01 -13.37
N ASN A 861 -6.28 -6.51 -14.40
CA ASN A 861 -6.04 -7.23 -15.65
C ASN A 861 -4.89 -8.25 -15.53
N LEU A 862 -5.08 -9.42 -16.17
CA LEU A 862 -4.05 -10.47 -16.29
C LEU A 862 -2.73 -9.96 -16.88
N THR A 863 -2.78 -9.09 -17.89
CA THR A 863 -1.57 -8.59 -18.57
C THR A 863 -0.71 -7.74 -17.64
N ASP A 864 -1.31 -6.81 -16.91
CA ASP A 864 -0.58 -5.92 -15.99
C ASP A 864 -0.08 -6.70 -14.75
N ARG A 865 -0.84 -7.71 -14.30
CA ARG A 865 -0.40 -8.69 -13.30
C ARG A 865 0.79 -9.53 -13.79
N LEU A 866 0.83 -9.98 -15.05
CA LEU A 866 1.99 -10.67 -15.63
C LEU A 866 3.21 -9.75 -15.75
N HIS A 867 3.04 -8.47 -16.11
CA HIS A 867 4.13 -7.49 -16.11
C HIS A 867 4.65 -7.18 -14.69
N GLN A 868 3.81 -7.21 -13.66
CA GLN A 868 4.25 -7.13 -12.26
C GLN A 868 5.12 -8.32 -11.86
N VAL A 869 4.68 -9.56 -12.17
CA VAL A 869 5.44 -10.78 -11.90
C VAL A 869 6.75 -10.84 -12.69
N LEU A 870 6.76 -10.35 -13.94
CA LEU A 870 7.97 -10.19 -14.74
C LEU A 870 9.01 -9.30 -14.04
N ARG A 871 8.60 -8.14 -13.51
CA ARG A 871 9.51 -7.23 -12.77
C ARG A 871 10.11 -7.91 -11.53
N TRP A 872 9.30 -8.61 -10.75
CA TRP A 872 9.77 -9.37 -9.57
C TRP A 872 10.75 -10.48 -9.92
N ALA A 873 10.47 -11.24 -10.99
CA ALA A 873 11.34 -12.32 -11.45
C ALA A 873 12.67 -11.78 -12.03
N THR A 874 12.65 -10.70 -12.81
CA THR A 874 13.86 -10.09 -13.37
C THR A 874 14.77 -9.52 -12.27
N GLY A 875 14.20 -8.85 -11.27
CA GLY A 875 14.94 -8.41 -10.08
C GLY A 875 15.52 -9.59 -9.29
N SER A 876 14.77 -10.68 -9.14
CA SER A 876 15.25 -11.89 -8.45
C SER A 876 16.43 -12.56 -9.16
N VAL A 877 16.42 -12.62 -10.50
CA VAL A 877 17.56 -13.10 -11.32
C VAL A 877 18.77 -12.17 -11.20
N GLU A 878 18.54 -10.85 -11.18
CA GLU A 878 19.58 -9.84 -10.96
C GLU A 878 20.21 -9.97 -9.56
N ILE A 879 19.42 -10.19 -8.50
CA ILE A 879 19.91 -10.49 -7.15
C ILE A 879 20.82 -11.73 -7.16
N PHE A 880 20.43 -12.79 -7.87
CA PHE A 880 21.20 -14.04 -7.97
C PHE A 880 22.58 -13.83 -8.64
N PHE A 881 22.69 -13.01 -9.69
CA PHE A 881 23.98 -12.70 -10.32
C PHE A 881 24.75 -11.56 -9.63
N SER A 882 24.11 -10.78 -8.74
CA SER A 882 24.74 -9.69 -8.01
C SER A 882 25.69 -10.16 -6.88
N ARG A 883 26.50 -9.22 -6.37
CA ARG A 883 27.28 -9.40 -5.13
C ARG A 883 26.42 -9.66 -3.88
N ASN A 884 25.11 -9.46 -3.95
CA ASN A 884 24.17 -9.71 -2.85
C ASN A 884 23.59 -11.14 -2.83
N ASN A 885 24.08 -12.06 -3.65
CA ASN A 885 23.65 -13.47 -3.64
C ASN A 885 23.79 -14.11 -2.23
N ALA A 886 22.74 -14.79 -1.77
CA ALA A 886 22.65 -15.45 -0.47
C ALA A 886 23.74 -16.53 -0.22
N LEU A 887 24.33 -17.11 -1.26
CA LEU A 887 25.48 -18.04 -1.13
C LEU A 887 26.66 -17.35 -0.43
N LEU A 888 26.91 -16.07 -0.75
CA LEU A 888 28.00 -15.25 -0.20
C LEU A 888 27.68 -14.61 1.16
N ALA A 889 26.55 -14.98 1.78
CA ALA A 889 26.13 -14.39 3.06
C ALA A 889 27.12 -14.67 4.21
N SER A 890 27.18 -13.76 5.17
CA SER A 890 28.00 -13.90 6.38
C SER A 890 27.45 -14.99 7.33
N THR A 891 28.29 -15.40 8.28
CA THR A 891 27.90 -16.31 9.37
C THR A 891 26.88 -15.71 10.35
N ARG A 892 26.58 -14.40 10.27
CA ARG A 892 25.59 -13.73 11.12
C ARG A 892 24.15 -14.07 10.73
N MET A 893 23.88 -14.36 9.46
CA MET A 893 22.56 -14.80 8.99
C MET A 893 22.38 -16.31 9.21
N LYS A 894 21.21 -16.72 9.75
CA LYS A 894 20.87 -18.13 9.99
C LYS A 894 20.86 -18.96 8.71
N LEU A 895 21.28 -20.23 8.80
CA LEU A 895 21.29 -21.15 7.65
C LEU A 895 19.93 -21.28 6.94
N LEU A 896 18.83 -21.47 7.69
CA LEU A 896 17.49 -21.55 7.08
C LEU A 896 17.05 -20.21 6.45
N GLN A 897 17.51 -19.06 6.97
CA GLN A 897 17.24 -17.75 6.35
C GLN A 897 18.06 -17.57 5.06
N ARG A 898 19.30 -18.07 5.05
CA ARG A 898 20.14 -18.13 3.84
C ARG A 898 19.49 -18.99 2.75
N ILE A 899 18.93 -20.14 3.11
CA ILE A 899 18.15 -21.01 2.21
C ILE A 899 16.90 -20.28 1.69
N ALA A 900 16.18 -19.55 2.55
CA ALA A 900 15.02 -18.76 2.12
C ALA A 900 15.39 -17.68 1.09
N TYR A 901 16.43 -16.87 1.34
CA TYR A 901 16.89 -15.88 0.37
C TYR A 901 17.47 -16.51 -0.91
N LEU A 902 18.07 -17.70 -0.80
CA LEU A 902 18.52 -18.46 -1.97
C LEU A 902 17.33 -18.94 -2.82
N ASN A 903 16.24 -19.40 -2.18
CA ASN A 903 15.00 -19.75 -2.88
C ASN A 903 14.41 -18.54 -3.64
N VAL A 904 14.42 -17.35 -3.01
CA VAL A 904 13.99 -16.10 -3.67
C VAL A 904 14.86 -15.75 -4.89
N GLY A 905 16.18 -16.02 -4.86
CA GLY A 905 17.03 -15.85 -6.05
C GLY A 905 16.87 -16.94 -7.12
N ILE A 906 16.53 -18.18 -6.73
CA ILE A 906 16.51 -19.35 -7.62
C ILE A 906 15.13 -19.61 -8.26
N TYR A 907 14.02 -19.19 -7.66
CA TYR A 907 12.68 -19.53 -8.16
C TYR A 907 12.42 -19.18 -9.65
N PRO A 908 12.96 -18.10 -10.25
CA PRO A 908 12.70 -17.81 -11.66
C PRO A 908 13.27 -18.89 -12.59
N PHE A 909 14.40 -19.51 -12.23
CA PHE A 909 15.08 -20.53 -13.03
C PHE A 909 14.31 -21.85 -13.10
N THR A 910 13.32 -22.09 -12.22
CA THR A 910 12.43 -23.26 -12.34
C THR A 910 11.64 -23.24 -13.65
N SER A 911 11.41 -22.06 -14.24
CA SER A 911 10.69 -21.88 -15.50
C SER A 911 11.25 -22.70 -16.66
N ILE A 912 12.58 -22.84 -16.75
CA ILE A 912 13.26 -23.58 -17.82
C ILE A 912 12.87 -25.07 -17.77
N PHE A 913 12.86 -25.66 -16.58
CA PHE A 913 12.47 -27.04 -16.36
C PHE A 913 10.94 -27.20 -16.47
N LEU A 914 10.18 -26.19 -16.04
CA LEU A 914 8.71 -26.18 -16.08
C LEU A 914 8.16 -26.15 -17.51
N ILE A 915 8.73 -25.35 -18.41
CA ILE A 915 8.30 -25.35 -19.82
C ILE A 915 8.62 -26.69 -20.51
N VAL A 916 9.79 -27.28 -20.27
CA VAL A 916 10.13 -28.61 -20.78
C VAL A 916 9.14 -29.66 -20.24
N TYR A 917 8.88 -29.65 -18.94
CA TYR A 917 7.97 -30.60 -18.29
C TYR A 917 6.51 -30.48 -18.79
N CYS A 918 6.05 -29.27 -19.14
CA CYS A 918 4.74 -29.05 -19.76
C CYS A 918 4.62 -29.56 -21.21
N PHE A 919 5.73 -29.73 -21.94
CA PHE A 919 5.75 -30.32 -23.28
C PHE A 919 5.98 -31.84 -23.29
N LEU A 920 6.60 -32.43 -22.26
CA LEU A 920 6.86 -33.87 -22.17
C LEU A 920 5.62 -34.76 -22.41
N PRO A 921 4.42 -34.46 -21.87
CA PRO A 921 3.22 -35.25 -22.15
C PRO A 921 2.83 -35.26 -23.63
N ALA A 922 2.87 -34.09 -24.28
CA ALA A 922 2.58 -33.97 -25.72
C ALA A 922 3.61 -34.70 -26.59
N PHE A 923 4.90 -34.59 -26.27
CA PHE A 923 5.96 -35.33 -26.98
C PHE A 923 5.87 -36.84 -26.79
N SER A 924 5.42 -37.31 -25.61
CA SER A 924 5.10 -38.73 -25.39
C SER A 924 3.92 -39.19 -26.25
N LEU A 925 2.86 -38.38 -26.37
CA LEU A 925 1.70 -38.69 -27.20
C LEU A 925 2.01 -38.68 -28.71
N PHE A 926 2.83 -37.74 -29.20
CA PHE A 926 3.27 -37.72 -30.61
C PHE A 926 4.18 -38.90 -30.95
N SER A 927 5.22 -39.14 -30.15
CA SER A 927 6.16 -40.25 -30.37
C SER A 927 5.51 -41.63 -30.20
N GLY A 928 4.46 -41.72 -29.36
CA GLY A 928 3.84 -42.97 -28.94
C GLY A 928 4.72 -43.79 -27.99
N GLN A 929 5.85 -43.24 -27.55
CA GLN A 929 6.70 -43.81 -26.53
C GLN A 929 6.46 -43.14 -25.19
N PHE A 930 6.48 -43.93 -24.11
CA PHE A 930 6.21 -43.44 -22.77
C PHE A 930 7.50 -43.05 -22.03
N ILE A 931 7.39 -42.12 -21.08
CA ILE A 931 8.52 -41.57 -20.29
C ILE A 931 9.18 -42.65 -19.39
N VAL A 932 8.46 -43.74 -19.13
CA VAL A 932 8.91 -44.95 -18.45
C VAL A 932 8.72 -46.13 -19.41
N GLU A 933 9.66 -47.07 -19.44
CA GLU A 933 9.61 -48.24 -20.32
C GLU A 933 8.39 -49.13 -20.04
N THR A 934 8.17 -49.43 -18.76
CA THR A 934 7.08 -50.27 -18.24
C THR A 934 6.48 -49.70 -16.94
N LEU A 935 5.17 -49.87 -16.75
CA LEU A 935 4.44 -49.45 -15.54
C LEU A 935 4.64 -50.47 -14.40
N ASN A 936 5.86 -50.59 -13.90
CA ASN A 936 6.21 -51.51 -12.82
C ASN A 936 5.50 -51.16 -11.50
N ILE A 937 5.15 -52.19 -10.72
CA ILE A 937 4.47 -52.04 -9.42
C ILE A 937 5.27 -51.13 -8.48
N THR A 938 6.61 -51.22 -8.50
CA THR A 938 7.50 -50.35 -7.71
C THR A 938 7.36 -48.87 -8.08
N PHE A 939 7.28 -48.54 -9.37
CA PHE A 939 7.06 -47.18 -9.84
C PHE A 939 5.70 -46.64 -9.39
N LEU A 940 4.65 -47.44 -9.53
CA LEU A 940 3.29 -47.08 -9.10
C LEU A 940 3.21 -46.87 -7.58
N VAL A 941 3.90 -47.69 -6.78
CA VAL A 941 4.00 -47.52 -5.31
C VAL A 941 4.74 -46.23 -4.93
N TYR A 942 5.86 -45.90 -5.59
CA TYR A 942 6.55 -44.63 -5.33
C TYR A 942 5.72 -43.42 -5.76
N LEU A 943 5.09 -43.48 -6.95
CA LEU A 943 4.22 -42.40 -7.45
C LEU A 943 3.02 -42.18 -6.51
N LEU A 944 2.40 -43.25 -6.02
CA LEU A 944 1.34 -43.19 -5.01
C LEU A 944 1.85 -42.58 -3.68
N GLY A 945 3.04 -42.98 -3.21
CA GLY A 945 3.67 -42.42 -2.00
C GLY A 945 3.96 -40.93 -2.11
N ILE A 946 4.47 -40.46 -3.26
CA ILE A 946 4.67 -39.03 -3.54
C ILE A 946 3.32 -38.28 -3.62
N SER A 947 2.30 -38.90 -4.21
CA SER A 947 0.98 -38.27 -4.36
C SER A 947 0.26 -38.12 -3.02
N LEU A 948 0.19 -39.20 -2.23
CA LEU A 948 -0.42 -39.20 -0.91
C LEU A 948 0.32 -38.27 0.06
N THR A 949 1.66 -38.26 0.06
CA THR A 949 2.41 -37.32 0.92
C THR A 949 2.22 -35.86 0.52
N LEU A 950 2.08 -35.54 -0.78
CA LEU A 950 1.79 -34.17 -1.22
C LEU A 950 0.42 -33.71 -0.71
N ILE A 951 -0.62 -34.54 -0.90
CA ILE A 951 -1.99 -34.22 -0.50
C ILE A 951 -2.08 -34.03 1.02
N ILE A 952 -1.45 -34.90 1.81
CA ILE A 952 -1.47 -34.78 3.27
C ILE A 952 -0.65 -33.57 3.75
N LEU A 953 0.48 -33.23 3.11
CA LEU A 953 1.19 -31.98 3.42
C LEU A 953 0.33 -30.74 3.12
N ALA A 954 -0.30 -30.67 1.95
CA ALA A 954 -1.16 -29.55 1.58
C ALA A 954 -2.31 -29.37 2.59
N ILE A 955 -3.01 -30.46 2.97
CA ILE A 955 -4.08 -30.43 3.97
C ILE A 955 -3.56 -29.96 5.34
N LEU A 956 -2.36 -30.37 5.76
CA LEU A 956 -1.75 -29.91 7.02
C LEU A 956 -1.29 -28.44 6.95
N GLU A 957 -0.76 -27.99 5.81
CA GLU A 957 -0.31 -26.62 5.56
C GLU A 957 -1.50 -25.64 5.57
N ILE A 958 -2.57 -25.99 4.87
CA ILE A 958 -3.87 -25.31 4.91
C ILE A 958 -4.41 -25.24 6.34
N LYS A 959 -4.35 -26.36 7.10
CA LYS A 959 -4.89 -26.44 8.46
C LYS A 959 -4.13 -25.61 9.50
N TRP A 960 -2.83 -25.36 9.37
CA TRP A 960 -2.11 -24.47 10.30
C TRP A 960 -2.06 -23.01 9.84
N SER A 961 -2.12 -22.76 8.53
CA SER A 961 -2.17 -21.41 7.97
C SER A 961 -3.55 -20.78 8.15
N GLY A 962 -4.64 -21.52 7.94
CA GLY A 962 -6.02 -21.04 8.01
C GLY A 962 -6.58 -20.53 6.67
N ILE A 963 -5.92 -20.87 5.55
CA ILE A 963 -6.26 -20.44 4.18
C ILE A 963 -7.36 -21.36 3.59
N ALA A 964 -8.10 -20.90 2.57
CA ALA A 964 -9.03 -21.76 1.84
C ALA A 964 -8.31 -22.71 0.83
N LEU A 965 -8.83 -23.93 0.66
CA LEU A 965 -8.29 -24.90 -0.31
C LEU A 965 -8.29 -24.36 -1.75
N GLU A 966 -9.30 -23.55 -2.11
CA GLU A 966 -9.38 -22.93 -3.44
C GLU A 966 -8.28 -21.86 -3.66
N GLU A 967 -7.96 -21.05 -2.65
CA GLU A 967 -6.86 -20.07 -2.72
C GLU A 967 -5.51 -20.77 -2.90
N TRP A 968 -5.27 -21.86 -2.14
CA TRP A 968 -4.06 -22.68 -2.28
C TRP A 968 -3.96 -23.28 -3.70
N TRP A 969 -5.04 -23.86 -4.22
CA TRP A 969 -5.04 -24.42 -5.58
C TRP A 969 -4.82 -23.36 -6.66
N ARG A 970 -5.47 -22.19 -6.55
CA ARG A 970 -5.30 -21.08 -7.50
C ARG A 970 -3.88 -20.50 -7.47
N ASN A 971 -3.22 -20.48 -6.31
CA ASN A 971 -1.81 -20.11 -6.20
C ASN A 971 -0.93 -21.03 -7.06
N GLU A 972 -1.13 -22.35 -6.99
CA GLU A 972 -0.36 -23.31 -7.81
C GLU A 972 -0.68 -23.21 -9.31
N GLN A 973 -1.94 -22.96 -9.68
CA GLN A 973 -2.31 -22.66 -11.07
C GLN A 973 -1.64 -21.38 -11.59
N PHE A 974 -1.64 -20.30 -10.79
CA PHE A 974 -1.00 -19.04 -11.15
C PHE A 974 0.53 -19.16 -11.18
N TRP A 975 1.14 -19.95 -10.29
CA TRP A 975 2.56 -20.30 -10.33
C TRP A 975 2.95 -20.99 -11.65
N LEU A 976 2.13 -21.92 -12.16
CA LEU A 976 2.37 -22.52 -13.48
C LEU A 976 2.29 -21.47 -14.60
N ILE A 977 1.28 -20.60 -14.56
CA ILE A 977 1.05 -19.56 -15.59
C ILE A 977 2.22 -18.56 -15.59
N GLY A 978 2.62 -18.03 -14.43
CA GLY A 978 3.78 -17.14 -14.29
C GLY A 978 5.10 -17.84 -14.63
N GLY A 979 5.25 -19.10 -14.22
CA GLY A 979 6.41 -19.94 -14.51
C GLY A 979 6.61 -20.20 -16.01
N THR A 980 5.54 -20.46 -16.75
CA THR A 980 5.59 -20.70 -18.20
C THR A 980 5.67 -19.42 -19.04
N SER A 981 5.43 -18.24 -18.46
CA SER A 981 5.47 -16.94 -19.15
C SER A 981 6.50 -15.97 -18.57
N ALA A 982 6.11 -15.22 -17.55
CA ALA A 982 6.88 -14.12 -16.97
C ALA A 982 8.24 -14.55 -16.41
N HIS A 983 8.32 -15.70 -15.73
CA HIS A 983 9.59 -16.18 -15.16
C HIS A 983 10.58 -16.60 -16.26
N LEU A 984 10.11 -17.25 -17.31
CA LEU A 984 10.96 -17.64 -18.45
C LEU A 984 11.51 -16.40 -19.18
N ALA A 985 10.64 -15.41 -19.44
CA ALA A 985 11.04 -14.14 -20.03
C ALA A 985 12.04 -13.38 -19.13
N ALA A 986 11.83 -13.36 -17.81
CA ALA A 986 12.75 -12.76 -16.84
C ALA A 986 14.13 -13.42 -16.82
N VAL A 987 14.21 -14.75 -16.88
CA VAL A 987 15.50 -15.47 -16.90
C VAL A 987 16.26 -15.20 -18.20
N LEU A 988 15.57 -15.19 -19.34
CA LEU A 988 16.18 -14.83 -20.63
C LEU A 988 16.67 -13.36 -20.63
N GLN A 989 15.86 -12.42 -20.14
CA GLN A 989 16.22 -11.01 -20.03
C GLN A 989 17.39 -10.78 -19.06
N GLY A 990 17.38 -11.43 -17.89
CA GLY A 990 18.44 -11.32 -16.89
C GLY A 990 19.76 -11.90 -17.37
N LEU A 991 19.73 -13.04 -18.08
CA LEU A 991 20.92 -13.63 -18.70
C LEU A 991 21.47 -12.73 -19.82
N LEU A 992 20.60 -12.14 -20.65
CA LEU A 992 20.99 -11.14 -21.64
C LEU A 992 21.62 -9.90 -21.00
N LYS A 993 21.05 -9.36 -19.91
CA LYS A 993 21.63 -8.24 -19.16
C LYS A 993 23.02 -8.57 -18.61
N VAL A 994 23.20 -9.77 -18.05
CA VAL A 994 24.49 -10.22 -17.48
C VAL A 994 25.56 -10.47 -18.54
N ILE A 995 25.19 -10.96 -19.73
CA ILE A 995 26.15 -11.24 -20.82
C ILE A 995 26.46 -9.98 -21.66
N ALA A 996 25.46 -9.15 -21.97
CA ALA A 996 25.59 -8.03 -22.91
C ALA A 996 25.64 -6.64 -22.25
N GLY A 997 25.40 -6.53 -20.94
CA GLY A 997 25.41 -5.26 -20.21
C GLY A 997 24.24 -4.32 -20.51
N ILE A 998 23.30 -4.72 -21.37
CA ILE A 998 22.19 -3.87 -21.82
C ILE A 998 21.18 -3.67 -20.69
N GLU A 999 20.90 -2.41 -20.36
CA GLU A 999 19.85 -2.06 -19.41
C GLU A 999 18.45 -2.29 -20.01
N ILE A 1000 17.61 -2.99 -19.26
CA ILE A 1000 16.24 -3.31 -19.67
C ILE A 1000 15.37 -2.08 -19.38
N SER A 1001 14.76 -1.50 -20.42
CA SER A 1001 13.85 -0.36 -20.30
C SER A 1001 12.67 -0.69 -19.38
N PHE A 1002 12.47 0.14 -18.36
CA PHE A 1002 11.52 -0.10 -17.27
C PHE A 1002 10.15 0.48 -17.59
N THR A 1003 9.20 -0.36 -18.00
CA THR A 1003 7.79 0.03 -18.14
C THR A 1003 7.07 -0.08 -16.80
N LEU A 1004 6.59 1.06 -16.29
CA LEU A 1004 5.57 1.09 -15.24
C LEU A 1004 4.25 0.60 -15.82
N THR A 1005 3.65 -0.40 -15.18
CA THR A 1005 2.26 -0.79 -15.39
C THR A 1005 1.37 0.33 -14.90
N SER A 1006 0.57 0.94 -15.77
CA SER A 1006 -0.46 1.89 -15.31
C SER A 1006 -1.44 1.18 -14.39
N LYS A 1007 -1.77 1.80 -13.25
CA LYS A 1007 -2.99 1.44 -12.52
C LYS A 1007 -4.15 2.05 -13.30
N SER A 1008 -5.23 1.31 -13.52
CA SER A 1008 -6.44 1.91 -14.05
C SER A 1008 -7.11 2.77 -12.97
N GLY A 1009 -7.55 3.96 -13.36
CA GLY A 1009 -8.65 4.63 -12.69
C GLY A 1009 -9.94 3.89 -13.06
N GLY A 1010 -10.74 3.52 -12.06
CA GLY A 1010 -12.04 2.90 -12.28
C GLY A 1010 -13.08 3.94 -12.69
N ASP A 1011 -12.94 4.47 -13.91
CA ASP A 1011 -13.76 5.60 -14.39
C ASP A 1011 -15.14 5.16 -14.94
N ASP A 1012 -15.32 3.86 -15.25
CA ASP A 1012 -16.59 3.27 -15.68
C ASP A 1012 -17.53 3.02 -14.48
N VAL A 1013 -18.40 3.99 -14.20
CA VAL A 1013 -19.32 4.03 -13.04
C VAL A 1013 -20.27 2.83 -12.93
N ASP A 1014 -20.60 2.18 -14.05
CA ASP A 1014 -21.64 1.13 -14.11
C ASP A 1014 -21.12 -0.30 -13.85
N ASP A 1015 -19.80 -0.57 -13.93
CA ASP A 1015 -19.26 -1.92 -13.71
C ASP A 1015 -17.83 -1.94 -13.17
N GLU A 1016 -17.72 -2.10 -11.84
CA GLU A 1016 -16.50 -2.19 -11.01
C GLU A 1016 -15.46 -3.23 -11.51
N PHE A 1017 -15.85 -4.15 -12.40
CA PHE A 1017 -14.99 -5.19 -12.97
C PHE A 1017 -14.85 -5.10 -14.50
N ALA A 1018 -15.17 -3.98 -15.16
CA ALA A 1018 -14.99 -3.79 -16.61
C ALA A 1018 -13.58 -4.18 -17.10
N ASP A 1019 -12.56 -3.58 -16.47
CA ASP A 1019 -11.14 -3.79 -16.77
C ASP A 1019 -10.69 -5.24 -16.70
N LEU A 1020 -11.21 -6.04 -15.75
CA LEU A 1020 -10.83 -7.45 -15.51
C LEU A 1020 -10.85 -8.30 -16.78
N TYR A 1021 -11.73 -7.96 -17.71
CA TYR A 1021 -11.98 -8.68 -18.95
C TYR A 1021 -11.30 -8.05 -20.19
N ILE A 1022 -10.64 -6.91 -20.05
CA ILE A 1022 -9.88 -6.25 -21.12
C ILE A 1022 -8.55 -6.98 -21.29
N PHE A 1023 -8.54 -7.95 -22.19
CA PHE A 1023 -7.37 -8.71 -22.56
C PHE A 1023 -6.44 -7.87 -23.47
N LYS A 1024 -5.32 -7.40 -22.91
CA LYS A 1024 -4.25 -6.70 -23.64
C LYS A 1024 -3.25 -7.72 -24.18
N TRP A 1025 -3.19 -7.93 -25.50
CA TRP A 1025 -2.28 -8.90 -26.13
C TRP A 1025 -0.80 -8.54 -25.92
N THR A 1026 0.01 -9.49 -25.45
CA THR A 1026 1.46 -9.30 -25.21
C THR A 1026 2.25 -10.57 -25.53
N SER A 1027 3.57 -10.42 -25.78
CA SER A 1027 4.46 -11.55 -26.07
C SER A 1027 4.50 -12.60 -24.95
N LEU A 1028 4.26 -12.21 -23.68
CA LEU A 1028 4.20 -13.09 -22.52
C LEU A 1028 3.09 -14.17 -22.62
N VAL A 1029 2.04 -13.91 -23.42
CA VAL A 1029 0.91 -14.85 -23.65
C VAL A 1029 1.32 -16.02 -24.55
N ILE A 1030 2.34 -15.85 -25.39
CA ILE A 1030 2.67 -16.81 -26.45
C ILE A 1030 3.06 -18.20 -25.90
N PRO A 1031 3.97 -18.34 -24.91
CA PRO A 1031 4.38 -19.68 -24.47
C PRO A 1031 3.28 -20.50 -23.77
N PRO A 1032 2.47 -19.96 -22.83
CA PRO A 1032 1.33 -20.73 -22.29
C PRO A 1032 0.31 -21.12 -23.36
N LEU A 1033 0.08 -20.27 -24.36
CA LEU A 1033 -0.83 -20.56 -25.48
C LEU A 1033 -0.28 -21.68 -26.38
N THR A 1034 1.02 -21.71 -26.69
CA THR A 1034 1.61 -22.81 -27.47
C THR A 1034 1.62 -24.12 -26.68
N ILE A 1035 1.92 -24.09 -25.38
CA ILE A 1035 1.82 -25.28 -24.49
C ILE A 1035 0.40 -25.87 -24.52
N MET A 1036 -0.62 -25.02 -24.42
CA MET A 1036 -2.03 -25.42 -24.45
C MET A 1036 -2.41 -26.05 -25.79
N MET A 1037 -2.09 -25.39 -26.91
CA MET A 1037 -2.38 -25.90 -28.26
C MET A 1037 -1.65 -27.22 -28.56
N VAL A 1038 -0.36 -27.32 -28.20
CA VAL A 1038 0.45 -28.53 -28.44
C VAL A 1038 -0.02 -29.71 -27.60
N ASN A 1039 -0.48 -29.50 -26.35
CA ASN A 1039 -1.08 -30.57 -25.56
C ASN A 1039 -2.44 -31.03 -26.10
N LEU A 1040 -3.28 -30.12 -26.60
CA LEU A 1040 -4.56 -30.48 -27.23
C LEU A 1040 -4.35 -31.28 -28.53
N ILE A 1041 -3.42 -30.86 -29.39
CA ILE A 1041 -3.05 -31.59 -30.61
C ILE A 1041 -2.39 -32.93 -30.25
N GLY A 1042 -1.58 -32.98 -29.18
CA GLY A 1042 -1.02 -34.21 -28.62
C GLY A 1042 -2.08 -35.23 -28.23
N ILE A 1043 -3.11 -34.81 -27.50
CA ILE A 1043 -4.24 -35.68 -27.13
C ILE A 1043 -4.96 -36.18 -28.40
N ALA A 1044 -5.26 -35.30 -29.35
CA ALA A 1044 -5.96 -35.68 -30.59
C ALA A 1044 -5.17 -36.71 -31.42
N ILE A 1045 -3.87 -36.49 -31.64
CA ILE A 1045 -3.00 -37.41 -32.39
C ILE A 1045 -2.78 -38.71 -31.63
N GLY A 1046 -2.61 -38.68 -30.30
CA GLY A 1046 -2.46 -39.89 -29.49
C GLY A 1046 -3.71 -40.78 -29.50
N VAL A 1047 -4.90 -40.18 -29.36
CA VAL A 1047 -6.18 -40.89 -29.45
C VAL A 1047 -6.38 -41.47 -30.86
N ALA A 1048 -6.18 -40.68 -31.92
CA ALA A 1048 -6.30 -41.19 -33.29
C ALA A 1048 -5.33 -42.34 -33.56
N ARG A 1049 -4.03 -42.15 -33.28
CA ARG A 1049 -2.99 -43.18 -33.49
C ARG A 1049 -3.29 -44.49 -32.78
N THR A 1050 -3.90 -44.46 -31.59
CA THR A 1050 -4.22 -45.68 -30.84
C THR A 1050 -5.52 -46.34 -31.33
N VAL A 1051 -6.56 -45.57 -31.64
CA VAL A 1051 -7.82 -46.07 -32.23
C VAL A 1051 -7.58 -46.76 -33.57
N TYR A 1052 -6.70 -46.23 -34.42
CA TYR A 1052 -6.38 -46.80 -35.74
C TYR A 1052 -5.18 -47.77 -35.73
N SER A 1053 -4.66 -48.17 -34.55
CA SER A 1053 -3.55 -49.12 -34.45
C SER A 1053 -4.01 -50.58 -34.36
N VAL A 1054 -3.32 -51.47 -35.08
CA VAL A 1054 -3.62 -52.93 -35.13
C VAL A 1054 -3.53 -53.59 -33.74
N ILE A 1055 -2.70 -53.06 -32.83
CA ILE A 1055 -2.58 -53.52 -31.45
C ILE A 1055 -2.66 -52.29 -30.52
N PRO A 1056 -3.85 -51.93 -30.00
CA PRO A 1056 -4.05 -50.66 -29.29
C PRO A 1056 -3.45 -50.66 -27.87
N GLN A 1057 -2.41 -49.85 -27.67
CA GLN A 1057 -1.68 -49.72 -26.40
C GLN A 1057 -2.36 -48.74 -25.42
N TRP A 1058 -3.60 -49.07 -25.01
CA TRP A 1058 -4.46 -48.22 -24.15
C TRP A 1058 -3.79 -47.72 -22.86
N SER A 1059 -2.92 -48.50 -22.23
CA SER A 1059 -2.22 -48.12 -20.99
C SER A 1059 -1.27 -46.92 -21.19
N ARG A 1060 -0.54 -46.88 -22.30
CA ARG A 1060 0.35 -45.75 -22.66
C ARG A 1060 -0.46 -44.51 -23.02
N LEU A 1061 -1.60 -44.66 -23.71
CA LEU A 1061 -2.52 -43.57 -24.01
C LEU A 1061 -3.05 -42.91 -22.72
N ILE A 1062 -3.60 -43.72 -21.80
CA ILE A 1062 -4.20 -43.22 -20.55
C ILE A 1062 -3.17 -42.46 -19.73
N GLY A 1063 -1.93 -42.96 -19.62
CA GLY A 1063 -0.83 -42.26 -18.95
C GLY A 1063 -0.49 -40.90 -19.59
N GLY A 1064 -0.30 -40.87 -20.92
CA GLY A 1064 0.02 -39.62 -21.64
C GLY A 1064 -1.10 -38.59 -21.57
N VAL A 1065 -2.34 -39.01 -21.83
CA VAL A 1065 -3.53 -38.14 -21.78
C VAL A 1065 -3.78 -37.62 -20.38
N PHE A 1066 -3.57 -38.41 -19.32
CA PHE A 1066 -3.67 -37.95 -17.94
C PHE A 1066 -2.71 -36.79 -17.64
N PHE A 1067 -1.44 -36.89 -18.05
CA PHE A 1067 -0.48 -35.82 -17.83
C PHE A 1067 -0.74 -34.57 -18.68
N SER A 1068 -1.13 -34.72 -19.95
CA SER A 1068 -1.56 -33.57 -20.77
C SER A 1068 -2.82 -32.88 -20.20
N PHE A 1069 -3.80 -33.66 -19.73
CA PHE A 1069 -4.98 -33.14 -19.05
C PHE A 1069 -4.61 -32.39 -17.76
N TRP A 1070 -3.68 -32.90 -16.96
CA TRP A 1070 -3.19 -32.22 -15.76
C TRP A 1070 -2.60 -30.84 -16.06
N VAL A 1071 -1.78 -30.71 -17.11
CA VAL A 1071 -1.24 -29.41 -17.58
C VAL A 1071 -2.37 -28.47 -18.01
N LEU A 1072 -3.33 -28.96 -18.81
CA LEU A 1072 -4.48 -28.16 -19.28
C LEU A 1072 -5.39 -27.68 -18.14
N VAL A 1073 -5.59 -28.49 -17.09
CA VAL A 1073 -6.36 -28.11 -15.88
C VAL A 1073 -5.66 -26.99 -15.10
N HIS A 1074 -4.33 -26.92 -15.10
CA HIS A 1074 -3.60 -25.83 -14.44
C HIS A 1074 -3.60 -24.54 -15.28
N LEU A 1075 -3.60 -24.65 -16.61
CA LEU A 1075 -3.74 -23.49 -17.52
C LEU A 1075 -5.20 -23.01 -17.70
N TYR A 1076 -6.18 -23.68 -17.08
CA TYR A 1076 -7.61 -23.32 -17.19
C TYR A 1076 -7.96 -21.87 -16.76
N PRO A 1077 -7.35 -21.26 -15.71
CA PRO A 1077 -7.60 -19.85 -15.38
C PRO A 1077 -7.07 -18.88 -16.45
N PHE A 1078 -5.95 -19.23 -17.09
CA PHE A 1078 -5.39 -18.47 -18.23
C PHE A 1078 -6.30 -18.57 -19.46
N ALA A 1079 -6.80 -19.77 -19.77
CA ALA A 1079 -7.80 -19.95 -20.84
C ALA A 1079 -9.09 -19.14 -20.57
N LYS A 1080 -9.59 -19.15 -19.32
CA LYS A 1080 -10.70 -18.27 -18.88
C LYS A 1080 -10.38 -16.78 -18.97
N GLY A 1081 -9.12 -16.37 -18.84
CA GLY A 1081 -8.69 -14.98 -19.05
C GLY A 1081 -8.74 -14.57 -20.51
N LEU A 1082 -8.26 -15.43 -21.41
CA LEU A 1082 -8.27 -15.22 -22.85
C LEU A 1082 -9.69 -15.12 -23.45
N MET A 1083 -10.69 -15.73 -22.80
CA MET A 1083 -12.09 -15.75 -23.28
C MET A 1083 -12.88 -14.44 -23.05
N GLY A 1084 -12.40 -13.52 -22.22
CA GLY A 1084 -13.00 -12.18 -22.03
C GLY A 1084 -14.42 -12.16 -21.43
N ARG A 1085 -15.13 -11.01 -21.54
CA ARG A 1085 -16.46 -10.81 -20.93
C ARG A 1085 -17.65 -11.32 -21.74
N ARG A 1086 -17.44 -11.74 -22.99
CA ARG A 1086 -18.56 -12.20 -23.85
C ARG A 1086 -19.04 -13.56 -23.33
N GLY A 1087 -20.10 -13.56 -22.52
CA GLY A 1087 -20.61 -14.76 -21.86
C GLY A 1087 -21.32 -15.73 -22.80
N ARG A 1088 -21.21 -17.04 -22.52
CA ARG A 1088 -21.80 -18.21 -23.23
C ARG A 1088 -21.45 -18.37 -24.72
N THR A 1089 -21.49 -17.32 -25.54
CA THR A 1089 -21.31 -17.41 -27.00
C THR A 1089 -19.91 -17.85 -27.45
N PRO A 1090 -18.76 -17.35 -26.93
CA PRO A 1090 -17.46 -17.86 -27.33
C PRO A 1090 -17.22 -19.28 -26.81
N THR A 1091 -17.70 -19.65 -25.61
CA THR A 1091 -17.66 -21.05 -25.16
C THR A 1091 -18.40 -21.99 -26.10
N ILE A 1092 -19.56 -21.55 -26.64
CA ILE A 1092 -20.29 -22.30 -27.67
C ILE A 1092 -19.45 -22.38 -28.96
N VAL A 1093 -18.91 -21.26 -29.46
CA VAL A 1093 -18.09 -21.22 -30.68
C VAL A 1093 -16.81 -22.07 -30.57
N TYR A 1094 -16.12 -22.06 -29.43
CA TYR A 1094 -14.93 -22.89 -29.19
C TYR A 1094 -15.26 -24.38 -29.06
N VAL A 1095 -16.41 -24.74 -28.46
CA VAL A 1095 -16.86 -26.14 -28.44
C VAL A 1095 -17.22 -26.60 -29.85
N TRP A 1096 -17.95 -25.80 -30.64
CA TRP A 1096 -18.26 -26.13 -32.03
C TRP A 1096 -17.01 -26.19 -32.92
N SER A 1097 -16.06 -25.26 -32.79
CA SER A 1097 -14.82 -25.32 -33.57
C SER A 1097 -13.92 -26.49 -33.16
N GLY A 1098 -13.93 -26.87 -31.88
CA GLY A 1098 -13.30 -28.10 -31.40
C GLY A 1098 -13.95 -29.36 -32.00
N LEU A 1099 -15.28 -29.44 -31.99
CA LEU A 1099 -16.03 -30.55 -32.62
C LEU A 1099 -15.77 -30.62 -34.14
N ILE A 1100 -15.75 -29.47 -34.83
CA ILE A 1100 -15.44 -29.38 -36.27
C ILE A 1100 -13.98 -29.78 -36.55
N ALA A 1101 -13.03 -29.37 -35.71
CA ALA A 1101 -11.64 -29.80 -35.83
C ALA A 1101 -11.48 -31.32 -35.61
N ILE A 1102 -12.24 -31.91 -34.68
CA ILE A 1102 -12.28 -33.36 -34.45
C ILE A 1102 -12.88 -34.07 -35.67
N THR A 1103 -14.01 -33.62 -36.22
CA THR A 1103 -14.61 -34.27 -37.40
C THR A 1103 -13.73 -34.12 -38.64
N ILE A 1104 -13.09 -32.98 -38.87
CA ILE A 1104 -12.10 -32.80 -39.95
C ILE A 1104 -10.89 -33.72 -39.75
N SER A 1105 -10.39 -33.87 -38.52
CA SER A 1105 -9.25 -34.76 -38.22
C SER A 1105 -9.60 -36.24 -38.45
N LEU A 1106 -10.79 -36.67 -38.03
CA LEU A 1106 -11.30 -38.03 -38.28
C LEU A 1106 -11.56 -38.27 -39.78
N LEU A 1107 -12.10 -37.28 -40.50
CA LEU A 1107 -12.30 -37.33 -41.94
C LEU A 1107 -10.95 -37.47 -42.68
N TRP A 1108 -9.93 -36.68 -42.29
CA TRP A 1108 -8.60 -36.76 -42.88
C TRP A 1108 -7.98 -38.15 -42.71
N VAL A 1109 -8.01 -38.72 -41.50
CA VAL A 1109 -7.47 -40.07 -41.23
C VAL A 1109 -8.30 -41.19 -41.89
N ALA A 1110 -9.57 -40.94 -42.21
CA ALA A 1110 -10.39 -41.85 -43.02
C ALA A 1110 -10.10 -41.75 -44.53
N ILE A 1111 -9.59 -40.60 -45.02
CA ILE A 1111 -9.23 -40.37 -46.43
C ILE A 1111 -7.80 -40.84 -46.72
N ASP A 1112 -6.85 -40.56 -45.82
CA ASP A 1112 -5.44 -40.96 -45.92
C ASP A 1112 -5.04 -41.85 -44.73
N PRO A 1113 -5.44 -43.14 -44.73
CA PRO A 1113 -5.15 -44.05 -43.63
C PRO A 1113 -3.65 -44.41 -43.62
N PRO A 1114 -2.98 -44.39 -42.45
CA PRO A 1114 -1.55 -44.66 -42.36
C PRO A 1114 -1.18 -46.05 -42.89
N SER A 1115 0.01 -46.14 -43.50
CA SER A 1115 0.41 -47.11 -44.52
C SER A 1115 0.68 -48.56 -44.06
N ALA A 1116 -0.14 -49.06 -43.12
CA ALA A 1116 -0.22 -50.47 -42.73
C ALA A 1116 -1.54 -51.16 -43.16
N ASN A 1117 -2.55 -50.41 -43.60
CA ASN A 1117 -3.94 -50.90 -43.70
C ASN A 1117 -4.33 -51.61 -45.02
N ASN A 1118 -3.38 -51.98 -45.89
CA ASN A 1118 -3.64 -52.66 -47.18
C ASN A 1118 -4.13 -54.13 -47.06
N GLN A 1119 -4.58 -54.59 -45.88
CA GLN A 1119 -5.08 -55.95 -45.65
C GLN A 1119 -6.43 -56.05 -44.92
N ILE A 1120 -7.18 -54.95 -44.76
CA ILE A 1120 -8.60 -55.03 -44.35
C ILE A 1120 -9.49 -55.05 -45.60
N GLY A 1121 -9.46 -56.18 -46.31
CA GLY A 1121 -10.32 -56.46 -47.45
C GLY A 1121 -11.76 -56.75 -47.04
N GLY A 1122 -12.53 -55.70 -46.71
CA GLY A 1122 -13.96 -55.77 -46.40
C GLY A 1122 -14.75 -54.79 -47.26
N SER A 1123 -15.41 -55.28 -48.31
CA SER A 1123 -16.12 -54.45 -49.29
C SER A 1123 -17.38 -53.81 -48.72
N PHE A 1124 -17.29 -52.54 -48.30
CA PHE A 1124 -18.46 -51.69 -48.08
C PHE A 1124 -18.79 -50.92 -49.36
N GLN A 1125 -19.83 -51.38 -50.06
CA GLN A 1125 -20.42 -50.72 -51.20
C GLN A 1125 -21.79 -50.19 -50.78
N PHE A 1126 -22.01 -48.88 -50.90
CA PHE A 1126 -23.31 -48.27 -50.60
C PHE A 1126 -24.33 -48.60 -51.71
N PRO A 1127 -25.64 -48.70 -51.37
CA PRO A 1127 -26.73 -48.78 -52.34
C PRO A 1127 -27.00 -47.44 -53.03
#